data_AF-A0A8X8BXG9-F1
#
_entry.id   AF-A0A8X8BXG9-F1
#
_cell.length_a   1.000
_cell.length_b   1.000
_cell.length_c   1.000
_cell.angle_alpha   90.00
_cell.angle_beta   90.00
_cell.angle_gamma   90.00
#
_symmetry.space_group_name_H-M   'P 1'
#
loop_
_entity.id
_entity.type
_entity.pdbx_description
1 polymer ?
#
loop_
_entity_poly.entity_id
_entity_poly.type
_entity_poly.pdbx_seq_one_letter_code
_entity_poly.pdbx_strand_id
1 'polypeptide(L)'
;MVSSLVGKYLFGSSLSSRSIHHFIPTLHFPDSGQIEQYKKELKSWVEGNLTVCARSLFVFDEMDTMPSGLVDVLAPLLGPYHLVYQTNYRKAIYIFISTSGSEIINRATLEARKSGLDREEIRIEDLENLLSQAAYDCKGGLCHSEVIRTKLISHFVPFMPLTRRHVERCVRQEICHHGQCHRKDIITMVAKSLGRPGILVLINDADWELMVRAYFNEEQLYPESIVQNPTVVIAIIARNAAHSLPYYLGAIERLDYPKDRISIWAATDHNIDNTTAVLREWLTVMQKYYHKIEWRPMEEPKSYPGEMGPKHWTNGRYEYVMKLKQVALNFAKRQWADYILYCDTDNILTNPKTLSLMIAENKSVIAPMLDSQSAYSNYWCGITPQGYYRRTAEYFPTKHRLRLGCFPVPMVHSTFLLDLRREAVKQLAFHPPHPDYSWPFDDIIVFSFSCRVSDVQMYVCNKERYGYLNVPAKPHQTVEDDRVNFIHLQLESMIDGPPMYPSQYVFLPPPHPDKMGFDEVYLINLRRRPDRRERMLNSLYEQEIDVKVVDAVDGSALNSSDIKSLGVDLLPGYYDPYSGRTLTKGEVGCFLSHYYIWKEIVDLQLDKALVFEDDVRFQGNFKRRLMRLMEEIELVELDWDLIYLGRKQVNPTKEEEVENVQNLVVADYSYWTLSYVISLQGALKLLNAEPLTKMLPVDEFLPLMYDKHPNEQYKTHFLNRNLQVYSTHPLLVFPCHYAGDPEWKSSSTCLRPFPYVCKVVGCQNQTQTSNGCKVRLPKKILKNFNRPQLRVLERPKSSASNRKRVRGHTELAESGRTVLEWD
;
A
#
# COMPACT_ATOMS: atom_id res chain seq x y z
N MET A 1 -6.56 28.70 17.82
CA MET A 1 -7.68 29.61 17.44
C MET A 1 -7.24 30.83 16.61
N VAL A 2 -6.21 31.60 17.01
CA VAL A 2 -5.69 32.71 16.19
C VAL A 2 -4.90 32.21 14.97
N SER A 3 -4.08 31.18 15.15
CA SER A 3 -3.38 30.48 14.05
C SER A 3 -4.35 30.00 12.95
N SER A 4 -5.50 29.44 13.34
CA SER A 4 -6.56 29.03 12.40
C SER A 4 -7.26 30.21 11.71
N LEU A 5 -7.41 31.37 12.37
CA LEU A 5 -7.95 32.57 11.74
C LEU A 5 -6.98 33.15 10.71
N VAL A 6 -5.69 33.20 11.03
CA VAL A 6 -4.62 33.62 10.09
C VAL A 6 -4.59 32.70 8.88
N GLY A 7 -4.61 31.38 9.09
CA GLY A 7 -4.71 30.40 8.01
C GLY A 7 -5.93 30.60 7.12
N LYS A 8 -7.12 30.77 7.73
CA LYS A 8 -8.37 30.99 6.99
C LYS A 8 -8.37 32.28 6.18
N TYR A 9 -7.81 33.37 6.71
CA TYR A 9 -7.76 34.65 6.03
C TYR A 9 -6.75 34.65 4.87
N LEU A 10 -5.60 34.00 5.04
CA LEU A 10 -4.56 33.95 4.01
C LEU A 10 -4.87 32.97 2.86
N PHE A 11 -5.56 31.86 3.14
CA PHE A 11 -5.75 30.78 2.16
C PHE A 11 -7.21 30.45 1.83
N GLY A 12 -8.19 31.10 2.46
CA GLY A 12 -9.62 30.93 2.15
C GLY A 12 -10.25 29.61 2.60
N SER A 13 -9.48 28.66 3.13
CA SER A 13 -9.93 27.37 3.68
C SER A 13 -9.47 27.17 5.13
N SER A 14 -10.13 26.27 5.87
CA SER A 14 -9.65 25.82 7.20
C SER A 14 -8.30 25.10 7.07
N LEU A 15 -7.69 24.70 8.20
CA LEU A 15 -6.32 24.13 8.37
C LEU A 15 -5.92 22.96 7.42
N SER A 16 -6.75 22.57 6.46
CA SER A 16 -6.53 21.53 5.43
C SER A 16 -5.87 22.04 4.14
N SER A 17 -5.50 23.32 4.03
CA SER A 17 -4.76 23.84 2.88
C SER A 17 -3.37 23.20 2.76
N ARG A 18 -2.98 22.79 1.55
CA ARG A 18 -1.63 22.25 1.25
C ARG A 18 -0.48 23.23 1.54
N SER A 19 -0.78 24.50 1.81
CA SER A 19 0.19 25.54 2.16
C SER A 19 0.22 25.87 3.65
N ILE A 20 -0.56 25.18 4.49
CA ILE A 20 -0.53 25.32 5.95
C ILE A 20 0.00 24.01 6.54
N HIS A 21 1.02 24.09 7.38
CA HIS A 21 1.67 22.95 8.00
C HIS A 21 1.64 23.13 9.51
N HIS A 22 1.05 22.16 10.22
CA HIS A 22 0.88 22.20 11.68
C HIS A 22 1.72 21.10 12.33
N PHE A 23 2.63 21.49 13.23
CA PHE A 23 3.48 20.59 13.98
C PHE A 23 3.10 20.62 15.45
N ILE A 24 2.80 19.44 15.99
CA ILE A 24 2.57 19.18 17.41
C ILE A 24 3.72 18.29 17.90
N PRO A 25 4.61 18.75 18.78
CA PRO A 25 5.81 18.02 19.18
C PRO A 25 5.52 16.66 19.81
N THR A 26 4.49 16.54 20.64
CA THR A 26 4.07 15.26 21.25
C THR A 26 3.63 14.22 20.22
N LEU A 27 3.19 14.64 19.04
CA LEU A 27 2.79 13.75 17.94
C LEU A 27 3.93 13.47 16.95
N HIS A 28 4.69 14.51 16.59
CA HIS A 28 5.67 14.43 15.49
C HIS A 28 7.10 14.16 15.98
N PHE A 29 7.41 14.54 17.22
CA PHE A 29 8.76 14.43 17.81
C PHE A 29 8.70 13.83 19.23
N PRO A 30 8.05 12.66 19.44
CA PRO A 30 7.80 12.12 20.77
C PRO A 30 9.07 11.59 21.48
N ASP A 31 10.07 11.13 20.73
CA ASP A 31 11.26 10.48 21.29
C ASP A 31 12.50 11.39 21.29
N SER A 32 12.90 11.85 22.47
CA SER A 32 14.11 12.66 22.65
C SER A 32 15.42 11.96 22.27
N GLY A 33 15.44 10.63 22.09
CA GLY A 33 16.60 9.87 21.62
C GLY A 33 16.89 10.02 20.11
N GLN A 34 15.94 10.53 19.33
CA GLN A 34 16.02 10.61 17.85
C GLN A 34 16.22 12.03 17.31
N ILE A 35 16.66 12.97 18.14
CA ILE A 35 16.78 14.40 17.79
C ILE A 35 17.55 14.64 16.48
N GLU A 36 18.65 13.92 16.23
CA GLU A 36 19.44 14.10 15.00
C GLU A 36 18.72 13.63 13.73
N GLN A 37 17.80 12.67 13.84
CA GLN A 37 16.93 12.25 12.75
C GLN A 37 15.83 13.30 12.52
N TYR A 38 15.17 13.74 13.59
CA TYR A 38 14.11 14.76 13.50
C TYR A 38 14.62 16.09 12.94
N LYS A 39 15.86 16.47 13.25
CA LYS A 39 16.51 17.64 12.63
C LYS A 39 16.59 17.52 11.11
N LYS A 40 16.96 16.34 10.59
CA LYS A 40 17.04 16.10 9.14
C LYS A 40 15.68 16.10 8.47
N GLU A 41 14.70 15.44 9.11
CA GLU A 41 13.33 15.35 8.61
C GLU A 41 12.65 16.72 8.58
N LEU A 42 12.72 17.48 9.68
CA LEU A 42 12.16 18.83 9.77
C LEU A 42 12.79 19.76 8.73
N LYS A 43 14.12 19.69 8.55
CA LYS A 43 14.83 20.45 7.51
C LYS A 43 14.29 20.13 6.12
N SER A 44 14.32 18.85 5.75
CA SER A 44 13.91 18.38 4.43
C SER A 44 12.44 18.69 4.15
N TRP A 45 11.59 18.60 5.17
CA TRP A 45 10.16 18.88 5.05
C TRP A 45 9.89 20.36 4.77
N VAL A 46 10.51 21.25 5.56
CA VAL A 46 10.32 22.69 5.39
C VAL A 46 10.90 23.15 4.05
N GLU A 47 12.12 22.71 3.72
CA GLU A 47 12.74 23.03 2.42
C GLU A 47 11.90 22.52 1.25
N GLY A 48 11.42 21.27 1.31
CA GLY A 48 10.57 20.68 0.28
C GLY A 48 9.27 21.48 0.07
N ASN A 49 8.55 21.81 1.14
CA ASN A 49 7.29 22.56 1.02
C ASN A 49 7.50 24.01 0.56
N LEU A 50 8.63 24.64 0.93
CA LEU A 50 8.98 25.97 0.45
C LEU A 50 9.33 26.00 -1.04
N THR A 51 9.86 24.91 -1.61
CA THR A 51 10.05 24.81 -3.07
C THR A 51 8.72 24.72 -3.82
N VAL A 52 7.69 24.13 -3.20
CA VAL A 52 6.35 24.03 -3.78
C VAL A 52 5.60 25.36 -3.65
N CYS A 53 5.64 25.99 -2.47
CA CYS A 53 4.99 27.26 -2.20
C CYS A 53 5.85 28.14 -1.28
N ALA A 54 6.43 29.20 -1.85
CA ALA A 54 7.22 30.15 -1.07
C ALA A 54 6.41 30.93 -0.01
N ARG A 55 5.07 30.89 -0.05
CA ARG A 55 4.16 31.56 0.88
C ARG A 55 3.57 30.62 1.94
N SER A 56 4.16 29.45 2.16
CA SER A 56 3.66 28.50 3.15
C SER A 56 3.64 29.06 4.58
N LEU A 57 2.65 28.61 5.36
CA LEU A 57 2.47 28.93 6.78
C LEU A 57 2.84 27.69 7.60
N PHE A 58 3.84 27.82 8.48
CA PHE A 58 4.27 26.79 9.40
C PHE A 58 3.87 27.18 10.82
N VAL A 59 3.10 26.33 11.49
CA VAL A 59 2.65 26.53 12.87
C VAL A 59 3.23 25.42 13.72
N PHE A 60 3.96 25.78 14.76
CA PHE A 60 4.51 24.86 15.76
C PHE A 60 3.79 25.13 17.07
N ASP A 61 2.97 24.16 17.48
CA ASP A 61 2.21 24.20 18.72
C ASP A 61 3.01 23.59 19.89
N GLU A 62 2.61 23.88 21.13
CA GLU A 62 3.22 23.31 22.34
C GLU A 62 4.76 23.36 22.36
N MET A 63 5.36 24.49 22.01
CA MET A 63 6.83 24.61 21.91
C MET A 63 7.58 24.32 23.21
N ASP A 64 6.89 24.39 24.35
CA ASP A 64 7.37 23.98 25.68
C ASP A 64 7.63 22.46 25.79
N THR A 65 6.94 21.64 25.00
CA THR A 65 7.15 20.18 24.92
C THR A 65 8.13 19.77 23.82
N MET A 66 8.54 20.72 22.97
CA MET A 66 9.45 20.45 21.87
C MET A 66 10.88 20.12 22.36
N PRO A 67 11.55 19.08 21.82
CA PRO A 67 12.93 18.76 22.19
C PRO A 67 13.89 19.92 21.94
N SER A 68 14.72 20.24 22.94
CA SER A 68 15.68 21.35 22.85
C SER A 68 16.68 21.14 21.71
N GLY A 69 16.97 22.22 20.97
CA GLY A 69 17.89 22.22 19.82
C GLY A 69 17.29 21.72 18.49
N LEU A 70 16.05 21.21 18.47
CA LEU A 70 15.40 20.81 17.21
C LEU A 70 15.04 22.02 16.33
N VAL A 71 14.63 23.13 16.94
CA VAL A 71 14.20 24.36 16.26
C VAL A 71 15.35 25.09 15.57
N ASP A 72 16.60 24.87 16.01
CA ASP A 72 17.79 25.56 15.48
C ASP A 72 18.02 25.27 13.99
N VAL A 73 17.51 24.14 13.49
CA VAL A 73 17.50 23.79 12.06
C VAL A 73 16.82 24.87 11.21
N LEU A 74 15.87 25.61 11.78
CA LEU A 74 15.13 26.67 11.10
C LEU A 74 15.86 28.01 11.10
N ALA A 75 16.89 28.20 11.93
CA ALA A 75 17.60 29.48 12.04
C ALA A 75 18.12 30.03 10.69
N PRO A 76 18.69 29.20 9.77
CA PRO A 76 19.09 29.68 8.44
C PRO A 76 17.92 30.18 7.57
N LEU A 77 16.71 29.67 7.80
CA LEU A 77 15.50 30.03 7.05
C LEU A 77 14.83 31.30 7.59
N LEU A 78 15.01 31.58 8.89
CA LEU A 78 14.49 32.77 9.57
C LEU A 78 15.44 33.98 9.46
N GLY A 79 16.71 33.75 9.13
CA GLY A 79 17.77 34.74 9.06
C GLY A 79 17.67 35.78 7.93
N PRO A 80 18.60 36.76 7.89
CA PRO A 80 18.59 37.86 6.91
C PRO A 80 18.94 37.42 5.47
N TYR A 81 19.29 36.15 5.25
CA TYR A 81 19.69 35.66 3.93
C TYR A 81 18.47 35.59 2.98
N HIS A 82 18.58 36.26 1.83
CA HIS A 82 17.49 36.40 0.84
C HIS A 82 17.45 35.25 -0.17
N LEU A 83 18.55 34.49 -0.28
CA LEU A 83 18.72 33.34 -1.15
C LEU A 83 19.44 32.24 -0.34
N VAL A 84 18.70 31.21 0.02
CA VAL A 84 19.28 29.91 0.40
C VAL A 84 18.92 28.99 -0.77
N TYR A 85 19.91 28.39 -1.42
CA TYR A 85 19.71 27.53 -2.61
C TYR A 85 18.85 28.14 -3.74
N GLN A 86 19.11 29.40 -4.14
CA GLN A 86 18.44 30.04 -5.29
C GLN A 86 16.93 30.30 -5.14
N THR A 87 16.34 30.09 -3.96
CA THR A 87 14.91 30.30 -3.70
C THR A 87 14.70 31.36 -2.62
N ASN A 88 13.70 32.24 -2.79
CA ASN A 88 13.39 33.31 -1.83
C ASN A 88 12.42 32.80 -0.76
N TYR A 89 12.95 32.43 0.40
CA TYR A 89 12.19 31.88 1.53
C TYR A 89 11.55 32.94 2.45
N ARG A 90 11.76 34.24 2.20
CA ARG A 90 11.24 35.34 3.06
C ARG A 90 9.72 35.52 3.02
N LYS A 91 9.03 34.79 2.14
CA LYS A 91 7.58 34.90 1.99
C LYS A 91 6.80 33.92 2.88
N ALA A 92 7.49 32.99 3.53
CA ALA A 92 6.88 32.05 4.45
C ALA A 92 6.65 32.67 5.82
N ILE A 93 5.64 32.17 6.53
CA ILE A 93 5.27 32.64 7.86
C ILE A 93 5.49 31.49 8.84
N TYR A 94 6.18 31.76 9.94
CA TYR A 94 6.43 30.82 11.01
C TYR A 94 5.73 31.33 12.29
N ILE A 95 4.89 30.49 12.88
CA ILE A 95 4.17 30.79 14.13
C ILE A 95 4.60 29.76 15.17
N PHE A 96 5.18 30.23 16.27
CA PHE A 96 5.54 29.41 17.42
C PHE A 96 4.55 29.71 18.56
N ILE A 97 3.90 28.68 19.09
CA ILE A 97 2.93 28.79 20.18
C ILE A 97 3.53 28.12 21.41
N SER A 98 3.60 28.86 22.53
CA SER A 98 4.13 28.36 23.80
C SER A 98 3.38 28.96 24.98
N THR A 99 3.35 28.22 26.07
CA THR A 99 2.88 28.69 27.39
C THR A 99 4.00 29.37 28.20
N SER A 100 5.25 29.34 27.70
CA SER A 100 6.42 29.98 28.31
C SER A 100 6.22 31.49 28.45
N GLY A 101 6.48 32.03 29.65
CA GLY A 101 6.30 33.45 29.95
C GLY A 101 4.89 33.83 30.44
N SER A 102 3.97 32.88 30.57
CA SER A 102 2.63 33.12 31.14
C SER A 102 2.65 33.78 32.52
N GLU A 103 3.57 33.38 33.41
CA GLU A 103 3.71 33.95 34.74
C GLU A 103 4.02 35.45 34.73
N ILE A 104 4.89 35.88 33.81
CA ILE A 104 5.27 37.29 33.64
C ILE A 104 4.09 38.10 33.12
N ILE A 105 3.37 37.57 32.12
CA ILE A 105 2.16 38.20 31.58
C ILE A 105 1.12 38.38 32.69
N ASN A 106 0.91 37.34 33.50
CA ASN A 106 -0.04 37.35 34.61
C ASN A 106 0.36 38.39 35.67
N ARG A 107 1.64 38.45 36.03
CA ARG A 107 2.17 39.40 37.01
C ARG A 107 2.01 40.85 36.54
N ALA A 108 2.43 41.15 35.31
CA ALA A 108 2.30 42.48 34.73
C ALA A 108 0.83 42.92 34.61
N THR A 109 -0.06 42.00 34.19
CA THR A 109 -1.50 42.27 34.12
C THR A 109 -2.10 42.56 35.51
N LEU A 110 -1.61 41.88 36.55
CA LEU A 110 -2.03 42.12 37.93
C LEU A 110 -1.53 43.45 38.49
N GLU A 111 -0.27 43.80 38.22
CA GLU A 111 0.32 45.06 38.67
C GLU A 111 -0.32 46.28 38.00
N ALA A 112 -0.56 46.21 36.70
CA ALA A 112 -1.31 47.24 35.97
C ALA A 112 -2.71 47.45 36.58
N ARG A 113 -3.42 46.35 36.83
CA ARG A 113 -4.76 46.39 37.45
C ARG A 113 -4.74 46.96 38.88
N LYS A 114 -3.73 46.60 39.69
CA LYS A 114 -3.56 47.15 41.05
C LYS A 114 -3.28 48.65 41.03
N SER A 115 -2.63 49.12 39.97
CA SER A 115 -2.31 50.53 39.75
C SER A 115 -3.47 51.32 39.11
N GLY A 116 -4.62 50.67 38.88
CA GLY A 116 -5.81 51.29 38.30
C GLY A 116 -5.77 51.45 36.78
N LEU A 117 -4.78 50.86 36.10
CA LEU A 117 -4.69 50.85 34.64
C LEU A 117 -5.57 49.74 34.07
N ASP A 118 -6.24 50.04 32.95
CA ASP A 118 -7.03 49.06 32.22
C ASP A 118 -6.12 48.14 31.38
N ARG A 119 -6.61 46.94 31.06
CA ARG A 119 -5.85 45.94 30.28
C ARG A 119 -5.38 46.51 28.93
N GLU A 120 -6.23 47.29 28.28
CA GLU A 120 -5.99 47.91 26.98
C GLU A 120 -4.88 48.97 27.02
N GLU A 121 -4.45 49.40 28.21
CA GLU A 121 -3.40 50.40 28.42
C GLU A 121 -2.00 49.77 28.58
N ILE A 122 -1.90 48.45 28.71
CA ILE A 122 -0.63 47.71 28.79
C ILE A 122 0.04 47.73 27.42
N ARG A 123 1.25 48.31 27.33
CA ARG A 123 2.00 48.38 26.07
C ARG A 123 2.85 47.14 25.87
N ILE A 124 3.01 46.76 24.61
CA ILE A 124 3.85 45.61 24.23
C ILE A 124 5.32 45.84 24.57
N GLU A 125 5.79 47.08 24.49
CA GLU A 125 7.14 47.56 24.84
C GLU A 125 7.54 47.19 26.29
N ASP A 126 6.56 47.18 27.21
CA ASP A 126 6.77 46.86 28.62
C ASP A 126 6.95 45.35 28.86
N LEU A 127 6.51 44.52 27.91
CA LEU A 127 6.50 43.05 28.02
C LEU A 127 7.56 42.37 27.14
N GLU A 128 7.92 42.96 25.99
CA GLU A 128 8.80 42.33 25.00
C GLU A 128 10.15 41.88 25.57
N ASN A 129 10.80 42.72 26.37
CA ASN A 129 12.11 42.39 26.96
C ASN A 129 12.00 41.25 27.98
N LEU A 130 10.94 41.25 28.79
CA LEU A 130 10.70 40.22 29.81
C LEU A 130 10.29 38.89 29.17
N LEU A 131 9.48 38.93 28.11
CA LEU A 131 9.08 37.74 27.35
C LEU A 131 10.24 37.14 26.57
N SER A 132 11.11 37.97 25.98
CA SER A 132 12.31 37.49 25.30
C SER A 132 13.27 36.79 26.26
N GLN A 133 13.41 37.28 27.50
CA GLN A 133 14.21 36.63 28.54
C GLN A 133 13.57 35.31 28.99
N ALA A 134 12.26 35.32 29.25
CA ALA A 134 11.53 34.12 29.66
C ALA A 134 11.61 33.00 28.61
N ALA A 135 11.45 33.35 27.33
CA ALA A 135 11.54 32.37 26.25
C ALA A 135 12.95 31.78 26.09
N TYR A 136 13.99 32.48 26.54
CA TYR A 136 15.38 31.97 26.54
C TYR A 136 15.65 31.01 27.72
N ASP A 137 15.13 31.35 28.91
CA ASP A 137 15.42 30.66 30.18
C ASP A 137 14.44 29.50 30.50
N CYS A 138 13.34 29.35 29.76
CA CYS A 138 12.34 28.28 29.96
C CYS A 138 12.75 26.95 29.32
N LYS A 139 12.25 25.82 29.84
CA LYS A 139 12.39 24.47 29.23
C LYS A 139 11.57 24.37 27.93
N GLY A 140 12.08 23.64 26.93
CA GLY A 140 11.38 23.38 25.66
C GLY A 140 12.24 23.67 24.43
N GLY A 141 11.58 23.82 23.27
CA GLY A 141 12.25 23.94 21.96
C GLY A 141 12.94 25.28 21.72
N LEU A 142 12.53 26.32 22.45
CA LEU A 142 13.12 27.66 22.38
C LEU A 142 14.24 27.88 23.41
N CYS A 143 14.35 27.01 24.41
CA CYS A 143 15.36 27.02 25.46
C CYS A 143 16.77 27.06 24.87
N HIS A 144 17.56 28.10 25.18
CA HIS A 144 18.92 28.28 24.67
C HIS A 144 19.07 28.18 23.14
N SER A 145 17.97 28.31 22.39
CA SER A 145 17.96 28.14 20.94
C SER A 145 18.73 29.24 20.22
N GLU A 146 19.30 28.91 19.07
CA GLU A 146 19.94 29.86 18.18
C GLU A 146 18.93 30.90 17.67
N VAL A 147 17.68 30.51 17.48
CA VAL A 147 16.59 31.39 17.01
C VAL A 147 16.35 32.58 17.94
N ILE A 148 16.34 32.36 19.26
CA ILE A 148 16.22 33.46 20.24
C ILE A 148 17.55 34.19 20.41
N ARG A 149 18.67 33.45 20.53
CA ARG A 149 20.01 34.04 20.71
C ARG A 149 20.37 35.04 19.61
N THR A 150 19.95 34.77 18.37
CA THR A 150 20.21 35.62 17.20
C THR A 150 19.07 36.60 16.88
N LYS A 151 18.06 36.72 17.76
CA LYS A 151 16.91 37.62 17.64
C LYS A 151 16.15 37.46 16.30
N LEU A 152 15.87 36.22 15.89
CA LEU A 152 15.17 35.91 14.64
C LEU A 152 13.64 35.93 14.76
N ILE A 153 13.12 36.10 15.97
CA ILE A 153 11.68 36.29 16.21
C ILE A 153 11.32 37.75 15.93
N SER A 154 10.48 37.98 14.92
CA SER A 154 10.08 39.33 14.52
C SER A 154 9.23 40.04 15.57
N HIS A 155 8.28 39.32 16.20
CA HIS A 155 7.36 39.87 17.19
C HIS A 155 7.01 38.82 18.24
N PHE A 156 7.00 39.22 19.51
CA PHE A 156 6.41 38.45 20.60
C PHE A 156 4.96 38.91 20.79
N VAL A 157 4.00 37.99 20.67
CA VAL A 157 2.57 38.32 20.75
C VAL A 157 1.99 37.74 22.05
N PRO A 158 1.91 38.53 23.15
CA PRO A 158 1.41 38.03 24.42
C PRO A 158 -0.11 37.85 24.40
N PHE A 159 -0.58 36.68 24.83
CA PHE A 159 -1.98 36.41 25.10
C PHE A 159 -2.28 36.68 26.57
N MET A 160 -2.79 37.88 26.88
CA MET A 160 -3.13 38.25 28.25
C MET A 160 -4.39 37.51 28.76
N PRO A 161 -4.51 37.23 30.07
CA PRO A 161 -5.64 36.50 30.68
C PRO A 161 -7.01 37.11 30.37
N LEU A 162 -8.00 36.31 30.00
CA LEU A 162 -9.33 36.84 29.68
C LEU A 162 -9.99 37.45 30.93
N THR A 163 -10.55 38.65 30.79
CA THR A 163 -11.35 39.27 31.85
C THR A 163 -12.76 38.70 31.82
N ARG A 164 -13.52 38.90 32.90
CA ARG A 164 -14.93 38.51 32.96
C ARG A 164 -15.74 38.97 31.74
N ARG A 165 -15.55 40.22 31.28
CA ARG A 165 -16.22 40.76 30.09
C ARG A 165 -15.86 39.98 28.82
N HIS A 166 -14.63 39.48 28.70
CA HIS A 166 -14.22 38.66 27.56
C HIS A 166 -14.89 37.28 27.60
N VAL A 167 -14.91 36.64 28.77
CA VAL A 167 -15.59 35.35 28.94
C VAL A 167 -17.09 35.49 28.65
N GLU A 168 -17.75 36.53 29.16
CA GLU A 168 -19.16 36.83 28.85
C GLU A 168 -19.43 36.98 27.35
N ARG A 169 -18.52 37.64 26.61
CA ARG A 169 -18.64 37.79 25.15
C ARG A 169 -18.43 36.47 24.40
N CYS A 170 -17.45 35.66 24.79
CA CYS A 170 -17.22 34.34 24.21
C CYS A 170 -18.43 33.42 24.42
N VAL A 171 -18.94 33.36 25.66
CA VAL A 171 -20.14 32.58 26.01
C VAL A 171 -21.34 33.06 25.21
N ARG A 172 -21.54 34.38 25.10
CA ARG A 172 -22.64 34.93 24.29
C ARG A 172 -22.53 34.53 22.83
N GLN A 173 -21.34 34.61 22.23
CA GLN A 173 -21.11 34.25 20.85
C GLN A 173 -21.36 32.76 20.61
N GLU A 174 -20.92 31.90 21.53
CA GLU A 174 -21.10 30.45 21.45
C GLU A 174 -22.58 30.08 21.55
N ILE A 175 -23.28 30.58 22.57
CA ILE A 175 -24.73 30.40 22.75
C ILE A 175 -25.51 30.87 21.51
N CYS A 176 -25.07 31.98 20.92
CA CYS A 176 -25.64 32.49 19.68
C CYS A 176 -25.39 31.59 18.47
N HIS A 177 -24.20 31.00 18.35
CA HIS A 177 -23.86 30.07 17.29
C HIS A 177 -24.75 28.82 17.32
N HIS A 178 -25.10 28.35 18.51
CA HIS A 178 -26.04 27.25 18.74
C HIS A 178 -27.53 27.66 18.68
N GLY A 179 -27.84 28.85 18.15
CA GLY A 179 -29.22 29.31 17.95
C GLY A 179 -29.95 29.78 19.22
N GLN A 180 -29.26 29.88 20.36
CA GLN A 180 -29.87 30.19 21.67
C GLN A 180 -29.55 31.60 22.19
N CYS A 181 -29.33 32.58 21.30
CA CYS A 181 -28.94 33.98 21.64
C CYS A 181 -29.78 34.67 22.74
N HIS A 182 -31.00 34.18 23.02
CA HIS A 182 -31.93 34.75 23.98
C HIS A 182 -31.59 34.42 25.45
N ARG A 183 -30.74 33.41 25.73
CA ARG A 183 -30.36 32.96 27.09
C ARG A 183 -29.33 33.86 27.78
N LYS A 184 -29.75 35.08 28.17
CA LYS A 184 -28.90 36.03 28.93
C LYS A 184 -28.62 35.61 30.38
N ASP A 185 -29.43 34.71 30.90
CA ASP A 185 -29.29 34.08 32.22
C ASP A 185 -27.98 33.28 32.33
N ILE A 186 -27.62 32.51 31.29
CA ILE A 186 -26.37 31.72 31.25
C ILE A 186 -25.14 32.63 31.28
N ILE A 187 -25.15 33.72 30.51
CA ILE A 187 -24.06 34.71 30.50
C ILE A 187 -23.88 35.30 31.90
N THR A 188 -24.98 35.64 32.57
CA THR A 188 -24.98 36.23 33.91
C THR A 188 -24.52 35.22 34.98
N MET A 189 -24.78 33.93 34.77
CA MET A 189 -24.35 32.85 35.65
C MET A 189 -22.84 32.59 35.55
N VAL A 190 -22.30 32.42 34.32
CA VAL A 190 -20.85 32.25 34.08
C VAL A 190 -20.06 33.47 34.57
N ALA A 191 -20.65 34.65 34.40
CA ALA A 191 -20.10 35.90 34.92
C ALA A 191 -20.02 35.95 36.46
N LYS A 192 -21.01 35.36 37.15
CA LYS A 192 -21.08 35.33 38.61
C LYS A 192 -20.18 34.25 39.22
N SER A 193 -19.99 33.12 38.54
CA SER A 193 -19.12 32.02 39.01
C SER A 193 -17.62 32.36 38.97
N LEU A 194 -17.22 33.34 38.16
CA LEU A 194 -15.83 33.84 38.09
C LEU A 194 -15.42 34.76 39.27
N GLY A 195 -16.27 34.96 40.28
CA GLY A 195 -15.94 35.72 41.50
C GLY A 195 -15.88 37.26 41.35
N ARG A 196 -15.95 37.98 42.48
CA ARG A 196 -16.08 39.46 42.59
C ARG A 196 -14.98 40.26 41.84
N PRO A 197 -15.25 41.52 41.46
CA PRO A 197 -14.26 42.37 40.79
C PRO A 197 -13.07 42.64 41.71
N GLY A 198 -11.92 42.03 41.44
CA GLY A 198 -10.69 42.32 42.18
C GLY A 198 -9.63 41.22 42.24
N ILE A 199 -9.92 39.98 41.85
CA ILE A 199 -8.94 38.88 41.94
C ILE A 199 -8.52 38.48 40.52
N LEU A 200 -7.21 38.53 40.22
CA LEU A 200 -6.66 37.74 39.11
C LEU A 200 -6.81 36.29 39.55
N VAL A 201 -7.69 35.56 38.89
CA VAL A 201 -7.84 34.14 39.15
C VAL A 201 -6.71 33.42 38.42
N LEU A 202 -5.58 33.21 39.11
CA LEU A 202 -4.68 32.12 38.77
C LEU A 202 -5.34 30.86 39.30
N ILE A 203 -6.12 30.22 38.43
CA ILE A 203 -6.66 28.90 38.68
C ILE A 203 -5.46 27.95 38.60
N ASN A 204 -4.97 27.44 39.73
CA ASN A 204 -4.13 26.25 39.71
C ASN A 204 -5.06 25.05 39.45
N ASP A 205 -4.68 24.19 38.50
CA ASP A 205 -5.52 23.11 37.96
C ASP A 205 -6.13 22.21 39.05
N ALA A 206 -5.43 22.02 40.18
CA ALA A 206 -5.86 21.14 41.26
C ALA A 206 -7.00 21.71 42.14
N ASP A 207 -7.04 23.03 42.38
CA ASP A 207 -8.06 23.66 43.24
C ASP A 207 -9.36 23.98 42.48
N TRP A 208 -9.31 24.05 41.14
CA TRP A 208 -10.50 24.13 40.29
C TRP A 208 -11.27 22.81 40.27
N GLU A 209 -10.57 21.68 40.11
CA GLU A 209 -11.23 20.38 40.09
C GLU A 209 -11.97 20.08 41.40
N LEU A 210 -11.40 20.48 42.54
CA LEU A 210 -11.98 20.22 43.86
C LEU A 210 -13.17 21.13 44.20
N MET A 211 -13.17 22.41 43.78
CA MET A 211 -14.31 23.32 43.98
C MET A 211 -15.43 23.14 42.96
N VAL A 212 -15.12 22.78 41.71
CA VAL A 212 -16.14 22.55 40.67
C VAL A 212 -16.93 21.27 40.94
N ARG A 213 -16.26 20.18 41.34
CA ARG A 213 -16.92 18.90 41.67
C ARG A 213 -17.82 18.96 42.92
N ALA A 214 -17.61 19.94 43.81
CA ALA A 214 -18.28 20.00 45.12
C ALA A 214 -19.54 20.89 45.17
N TYR A 215 -19.74 21.84 44.24
CA TYR A 215 -20.84 22.82 44.32
C TYR A 215 -21.64 23.05 43.03
N PHE A 216 -21.09 22.71 41.88
CA PHE A 216 -21.90 22.43 40.70
C PHE A 216 -22.15 20.92 40.75
N ASN A 217 -23.41 20.47 40.79
CA ASN A 217 -23.66 19.30 39.94
C ASN A 217 -23.24 19.83 38.57
N GLU A 218 -22.05 19.45 38.09
CA GLU A 218 -21.61 19.75 36.74
C GLU A 218 -22.84 19.47 35.88
N GLU A 219 -23.47 20.50 35.31
CA GLU A 219 -24.43 20.26 34.24
C GLU A 219 -23.55 19.62 33.19
N GLN A 220 -23.57 18.30 33.17
CA GLN A 220 -22.67 17.45 32.43
C GLN A 220 -22.98 17.83 30.98
N LEU A 221 -22.20 18.76 30.44
CA LEU A 221 -22.34 19.22 29.07
C LEU A 221 -21.87 18.04 28.24
N TYR A 222 -22.84 17.19 27.90
CA TYR A 222 -22.60 16.06 27.04
C TYR A 222 -22.10 16.62 25.71
N PRO A 223 -20.97 16.13 25.17
CA PRO A 223 -20.59 16.48 23.81
C PRO A 223 -21.77 16.19 22.88
N GLU A 224 -21.92 17.02 21.84
CA GLU A 224 -22.94 16.78 20.83
C GLU A 224 -22.84 15.34 20.32
N SER A 225 -24.00 14.71 20.18
CA SER A 225 -24.04 13.30 19.81
C SER A 225 -23.44 13.09 18.43
N ILE A 226 -22.74 11.99 18.24
CA ILE A 226 -22.07 11.70 16.97
C ILE A 226 -23.13 11.55 15.88
N VAL A 227 -22.96 12.26 14.76
CA VAL A 227 -23.82 12.11 13.58
C VAL A 227 -23.73 10.68 13.08
N GLN A 228 -24.87 10.02 12.97
CA GLN A 228 -24.92 8.65 12.47
C GLN A 228 -24.51 8.58 11.00
N ASN A 229 -23.79 7.51 10.65
CA ASN A 229 -23.45 7.22 9.27
C ASN A 229 -24.71 7.08 8.39
N PRO A 230 -24.68 7.50 7.11
CA PRO A 230 -25.79 7.31 6.17
C PRO A 230 -26.29 5.85 6.08
N THR A 231 -27.54 5.61 5.70
CA THR A 231 -28.03 4.25 5.47
C THR A 231 -27.54 3.72 4.11
N VAL A 232 -27.14 2.45 4.06
CA VAL A 232 -26.60 1.83 2.86
C VAL A 232 -27.34 0.53 2.56
N VAL A 233 -27.68 0.30 1.29
CA VAL A 233 -28.10 -1.02 0.80
C VAL A 233 -26.94 -1.67 0.06
N ILE A 234 -26.62 -2.93 0.35
CA ILE A 234 -25.68 -3.73 -0.43
C ILE A 234 -26.48 -4.72 -1.25
N ALA A 235 -26.34 -4.66 -2.58
CA ALA A 235 -26.98 -5.56 -3.52
C ALA A 235 -26.03 -6.70 -3.91
N ILE A 236 -26.40 -7.93 -3.55
CA ILE A 236 -25.66 -9.17 -3.81
C ILE A 236 -26.44 -9.98 -4.86
N ILE A 237 -25.86 -10.15 -6.05
CA ILE A 237 -26.40 -11.01 -7.10
C ILE A 237 -25.38 -12.10 -7.38
N ALA A 238 -25.73 -13.35 -7.07
CA ALA A 238 -24.78 -14.46 -7.06
C ALA A 238 -25.16 -15.53 -8.10
N ARG A 239 -24.22 -15.84 -8.99
CA ARG A 239 -24.30 -16.95 -9.96
C ARG A 239 -22.99 -17.71 -10.04
N ASN A 240 -23.00 -19.00 -9.71
CA ASN A 240 -21.85 -19.91 -9.80
C ASN A 240 -20.59 -19.33 -9.15
N ALA A 241 -20.76 -18.84 -7.93
CA ALA A 241 -19.80 -18.09 -7.13
C ALA A 241 -19.42 -18.82 -5.84
N ALA A 242 -19.70 -20.12 -5.69
CA ALA A 242 -19.44 -20.85 -4.44
C ALA A 242 -17.97 -20.79 -3.99
N HIS A 243 -17.04 -20.64 -4.94
CA HIS A 243 -15.61 -20.52 -4.68
C HIS A 243 -15.17 -19.13 -4.18
N SER A 244 -15.78 -18.05 -4.66
CA SER A 244 -15.41 -16.67 -4.32
C SER A 244 -16.28 -16.06 -3.21
N LEU A 245 -17.53 -16.53 -3.10
CA LEU A 245 -18.54 -15.99 -2.21
C LEU A 245 -18.13 -16.00 -0.73
N PRO A 246 -17.47 -17.05 -0.18
CA PRO A 246 -17.00 -17.01 1.22
C PRO A 246 -16.05 -15.85 1.50
N TYR A 247 -15.15 -15.55 0.57
CA TYR A 247 -14.20 -14.42 0.65
C TYR A 247 -14.90 -13.07 0.49
N TYR A 248 -15.84 -12.99 -0.45
CA TYR A 248 -16.67 -11.80 -0.65
C TYR A 248 -17.47 -11.47 0.61
N LEU A 249 -18.14 -12.46 1.20
CA LEU A 249 -18.95 -12.28 2.40
C LEU A 249 -18.10 -11.89 3.61
N GLY A 250 -16.92 -12.50 3.76
CA GLY A 250 -15.94 -12.06 4.75
C GLY A 250 -15.51 -10.60 4.57
N ALA A 251 -15.33 -10.14 3.34
CA ALA A 251 -15.04 -8.73 3.06
C ALA A 251 -16.21 -7.81 3.46
N ILE A 252 -17.45 -8.17 3.16
CA ILE A 252 -18.65 -7.42 3.54
C ILE A 252 -18.83 -7.35 5.07
N GLU A 253 -18.52 -8.44 5.79
CA GLU A 253 -18.49 -8.47 7.26
C GLU A 253 -17.46 -7.50 7.83
N ARG A 254 -16.27 -7.41 7.21
CA ARG A 254 -15.18 -6.56 7.68
C ARG A 254 -15.29 -5.09 7.29
N LEU A 255 -16.27 -4.71 6.46
CA LEU A 255 -16.51 -3.29 6.18
C LEU A 255 -16.69 -2.51 7.49
N ASP A 256 -15.86 -1.50 7.69
CA ASP A 256 -15.84 -0.60 8.84
C ASP A 256 -17.00 0.41 8.72
N TYR A 257 -18.19 -0.12 8.95
CA TYR A 257 -19.45 0.59 8.83
C TYR A 257 -20.50 -0.05 9.74
N PRO A 258 -21.34 0.73 10.45
CA PRO A 258 -22.34 0.18 11.36
C PRO A 258 -23.31 -0.77 10.64
N LYS A 259 -23.37 -2.04 11.07
CA LYS A 259 -24.17 -3.08 10.40
C LYS A 259 -25.67 -2.81 10.49
N ASP A 260 -26.11 -2.20 11.60
CA ASP A 260 -27.48 -1.71 11.82
C ASP A 260 -27.87 -0.54 10.89
N ARG A 261 -26.90 0.05 10.17
CA ARG A 261 -27.12 1.05 9.12
C ARG A 261 -27.01 0.45 7.71
N ILE A 262 -26.77 -0.85 7.60
CA ILE A 262 -26.69 -1.57 6.32
C ILE A 262 -27.89 -2.51 6.17
N SER A 263 -28.55 -2.45 5.02
CA SER A 263 -29.51 -3.46 4.58
C SER A 263 -28.92 -4.30 3.45
N ILE A 264 -29.16 -5.61 3.49
CA ILE A 264 -28.73 -6.53 2.43
C ILE A 264 -29.91 -6.86 1.54
N TRP A 265 -29.71 -6.74 0.23
CA TRP A 265 -30.60 -7.28 -0.77
C TRP A 265 -29.84 -8.35 -1.54
N ALA A 266 -30.28 -9.60 -1.47
CA ALA A 266 -29.57 -10.74 -2.02
C ALA A 266 -30.46 -11.57 -2.95
N ALA A 267 -29.93 -11.96 -4.11
CA ALA A 267 -30.58 -12.83 -5.07
C ALA A 267 -29.59 -13.83 -5.69
N THR A 268 -30.08 -15.01 -6.04
CA THR A 268 -29.32 -15.99 -6.83
C THR A 268 -29.88 -16.16 -8.22
N ASP A 269 -29.02 -16.57 -9.15
CA ASP A 269 -29.35 -16.70 -10.57
C ASP A 269 -28.78 -18.01 -11.15
N HIS A 270 -29.62 -18.97 -11.54
CA HIS A 270 -29.27 -20.17 -12.33
C HIS A 270 -27.94 -20.83 -11.91
N ASN A 271 -27.90 -21.31 -10.65
CA ASN A 271 -26.71 -21.93 -10.06
C ASN A 271 -26.64 -23.44 -10.36
N ILE A 272 -25.46 -23.90 -10.75
CA ILE A 272 -25.12 -25.33 -10.83
C ILE A 272 -24.25 -25.80 -9.65
N ASP A 273 -23.69 -24.87 -8.88
CA ASP A 273 -22.86 -25.13 -7.70
C ASP A 273 -23.59 -24.79 -6.37
N ASN A 274 -22.86 -24.83 -5.25
CA ASN A 274 -23.40 -24.59 -3.92
C ASN A 274 -23.63 -23.10 -3.56
N THR A 275 -23.62 -22.18 -4.54
CA THR A 275 -23.76 -20.73 -4.29
C THR A 275 -24.99 -20.39 -3.44
N THR A 276 -26.15 -20.97 -3.77
CA THR A 276 -27.40 -20.71 -3.03
C THR A 276 -27.33 -21.17 -1.59
N ALA A 277 -26.67 -22.31 -1.32
CA ALA A 277 -26.52 -22.86 0.02
C ALA A 277 -25.58 -22.00 0.89
N VAL A 278 -24.41 -21.64 0.34
CA VAL A 278 -23.43 -20.76 1.01
C VAL A 278 -24.05 -19.42 1.37
N LEU A 279 -24.77 -18.78 0.43
CA LEU A 279 -25.40 -17.49 0.69
C LEU A 279 -26.51 -17.61 1.75
N ARG A 280 -27.30 -18.69 1.72
CA ARG A 280 -28.36 -18.94 2.70
C ARG A 280 -27.80 -19.12 4.12
N GLU A 281 -26.71 -19.89 4.27
CA GLU A 281 -26.02 -20.10 5.55
C GLU A 281 -25.62 -18.75 6.17
N TRP A 282 -24.91 -17.93 5.39
CA TRP A 282 -24.48 -16.61 5.83
C TRP A 282 -25.65 -15.68 6.19
N LEU A 283 -26.64 -15.57 5.30
CA LEU A 283 -27.79 -14.67 5.50
C LEU A 283 -28.57 -15.03 6.77
N THR A 284 -28.70 -16.32 7.08
CA THR A 284 -29.40 -16.80 8.29
C THR A 284 -28.72 -16.27 9.55
N VAL A 285 -27.39 -16.30 9.60
CA VAL A 285 -26.64 -15.76 10.74
C VAL A 285 -26.67 -14.24 10.76
N MET A 286 -26.62 -13.59 9.60
CA MET A 286 -26.49 -12.14 9.46
C MET A 286 -27.77 -11.36 9.72
N GLN A 287 -28.94 -12.00 9.71
CA GLN A 287 -30.22 -11.39 10.02
C GLN A 287 -30.25 -10.66 11.38
N LYS A 288 -29.43 -11.09 12.35
CA LYS A 288 -29.34 -10.46 13.68
C LYS A 288 -28.48 -9.19 13.73
N TYR A 289 -27.61 -8.97 12.75
CA TYR A 289 -26.64 -7.87 12.76
C TYR A 289 -27.01 -6.74 11.79
N TYR A 290 -27.51 -7.09 10.61
CA TYR A 290 -27.88 -6.10 9.59
C TYR A 290 -29.28 -5.55 9.83
N HIS A 291 -29.51 -4.30 9.44
CA HIS A 291 -30.79 -3.61 9.61
C HIS A 291 -31.97 -4.41 9.03
N LYS A 292 -31.77 -4.91 7.82
CA LYS A 292 -32.77 -5.69 7.08
C LYS A 292 -32.10 -6.56 6.04
N ILE A 293 -32.65 -7.74 5.83
CA ILE A 293 -32.22 -8.67 4.78
C ILE A 293 -33.42 -9.02 3.91
N GLU A 294 -33.31 -8.80 2.61
CA GLU A 294 -34.22 -9.35 1.60
C GLU A 294 -33.50 -10.47 0.85
N TRP A 295 -34.08 -11.66 0.84
CA TRP A 295 -33.52 -12.84 0.20
C TRP A 295 -34.43 -13.37 -0.92
N ARG A 296 -33.86 -13.60 -2.11
CA ARG A 296 -34.57 -14.06 -3.31
C ARG A 296 -33.82 -15.21 -4.00
N PRO A 297 -33.96 -16.44 -3.50
CA PRO A 297 -33.29 -17.60 -4.10
C PRO A 297 -33.96 -17.98 -5.43
N MET A 298 -33.15 -18.38 -6.39
CA MET A 298 -33.59 -19.10 -7.59
C MET A 298 -32.67 -20.31 -7.80
N GLU A 299 -33.24 -21.50 -7.73
CA GLU A 299 -32.53 -22.77 -7.95
C GLU A 299 -32.80 -23.36 -9.34
N GLU A 300 -33.97 -23.07 -9.93
CA GLU A 300 -34.36 -23.55 -11.25
C GLU A 300 -34.89 -22.40 -12.12
N PRO A 301 -34.61 -22.39 -13.45
CA PRO A 301 -33.73 -23.35 -14.14
C PRO A 301 -32.25 -23.15 -13.75
N LYS A 302 -31.41 -24.15 -14.02
CA LYS A 302 -29.95 -24.07 -13.78
C LYS A 302 -29.14 -23.43 -14.91
N SER A 303 -29.76 -23.18 -16.05
CA SER A 303 -29.13 -22.66 -17.27
C SER A 303 -30.08 -21.78 -18.08
N TYR A 304 -29.54 -20.82 -18.83
CA TYR A 304 -30.31 -20.04 -19.80
C TYR A 304 -30.43 -20.76 -21.16
N PRO A 305 -31.54 -20.60 -21.89
CA PRO A 305 -31.66 -21.11 -23.25
C PRO A 305 -30.53 -20.60 -24.15
N GLY A 306 -29.88 -21.53 -24.87
CA GLY A 306 -28.79 -21.20 -25.80
C GLY A 306 -27.45 -20.82 -25.15
N GLU A 307 -27.28 -21.02 -23.84
CA GLU A 307 -25.98 -20.80 -23.22
C GLU A 307 -24.96 -21.89 -23.63
N MET A 308 -23.72 -21.50 -23.95
CA MET A 308 -22.64 -22.45 -24.31
C MET A 308 -21.97 -23.05 -23.07
N GLY A 309 -22.16 -22.42 -21.92
CA GLY A 309 -21.54 -22.75 -20.64
C GLY A 309 -21.98 -21.78 -19.56
N PRO A 310 -21.66 -22.06 -18.28
CA PRO A 310 -22.15 -21.30 -17.12
C PRO A 310 -21.65 -19.84 -17.09
N LYS A 311 -20.60 -19.53 -17.84
CA LYS A 311 -20.00 -18.20 -17.96
C LYS A 311 -20.40 -17.46 -19.25
N HIS A 312 -21.25 -18.05 -20.08
CA HIS A 312 -21.83 -17.36 -21.25
C HIS A 312 -22.88 -16.32 -20.82
N TRP A 313 -22.80 -15.12 -21.41
CA TRP A 313 -23.77 -14.05 -21.23
C TRP A 313 -24.73 -13.96 -22.41
N THR A 314 -25.87 -14.65 -22.31
CA THR A 314 -26.96 -14.57 -23.30
C THR A 314 -27.79 -13.29 -23.08
N ASN A 315 -28.53 -12.85 -24.11
CA ASN A 315 -29.45 -11.71 -23.98
C ASN A 315 -30.50 -11.93 -22.87
N GLY A 316 -31.00 -13.16 -22.72
CA GLY A 316 -31.93 -13.50 -21.64
C GLY A 316 -31.30 -13.35 -20.25
N ARG A 317 -30.01 -13.71 -20.10
CA ARG A 317 -29.25 -13.49 -18.85
C ARG A 317 -29.06 -12.00 -18.57
N TYR A 318 -28.63 -11.21 -19.56
CA TYR A 318 -28.51 -9.76 -19.40
C TYR A 318 -29.83 -9.13 -18.95
N GLU A 319 -30.94 -9.47 -19.61
CA GLU A 319 -32.26 -8.95 -19.27
C GLU A 319 -32.65 -9.29 -17.81
N TYR A 320 -32.45 -10.54 -17.40
CA TYR A 320 -32.78 -10.98 -16.04
C TYR A 320 -31.92 -10.30 -14.98
N VAL A 321 -30.61 -10.22 -15.18
CA VAL A 321 -29.69 -9.54 -14.26
C VAL A 321 -30.03 -8.04 -14.16
N MET A 322 -30.37 -7.38 -15.28
CA MET A 322 -30.84 -5.99 -15.26
C MET A 322 -32.13 -5.83 -14.45
N LYS A 323 -33.09 -6.76 -14.58
CA LYS A 323 -34.31 -6.78 -13.75
C LYS A 323 -33.98 -6.94 -12.27
N LEU A 324 -33.05 -7.83 -11.90
CA LEU A 324 -32.59 -7.97 -10.52
C LEU A 324 -31.95 -6.68 -9.99
N LYS A 325 -31.02 -6.09 -10.74
CA LYS A 325 -30.38 -4.80 -10.37
C LYS A 325 -31.42 -3.69 -10.20
N GLN A 326 -32.44 -3.64 -11.05
CA GLN A 326 -33.55 -2.69 -10.93
C GLN A 326 -34.39 -2.93 -9.67
N VAL A 327 -34.71 -4.19 -9.35
CA VAL A 327 -35.48 -4.53 -8.15
C VAL A 327 -34.70 -4.16 -6.89
N ALA A 328 -33.38 -4.37 -6.87
CA ALA A 328 -32.50 -3.93 -5.79
C ALA A 328 -32.52 -2.40 -5.62
N LEU A 329 -32.44 -1.65 -6.73
CA LEU A 329 -32.55 -0.17 -6.71
C LEU A 329 -33.90 0.28 -6.14
N ASN A 330 -34.99 -0.35 -6.58
CA ASN A 330 -36.33 -0.05 -6.10
C ASN A 330 -36.53 -0.44 -4.63
N PHE A 331 -35.87 -1.49 -4.17
CA PHE A 331 -35.83 -1.86 -2.76
C PHE A 331 -35.13 -0.75 -1.95
N ALA A 332 -33.95 -0.30 -2.37
CA ALA A 332 -33.22 0.76 -1.67
C ALA A 332 -34.00 2.08 -1.59
N LYS A 333 -34.64 2.49 -2.70
CA LYS A 333 -35.54 3.66 -2.71
C LYS A 333 -36.69 3.50 -1.72
N ARG A 334 -37.32 2.32 -1.65
CA ARG A 334 -38.42 2.04 -0.70
C ARG A 334 -37.97 1.97 0.76
N GLN A 335 -36.72 1.63 1.03
CA GLN A 335 -36.14 1.64 2.38
C GLN A 335 -35.60 3.00 2.80
N TRP A 336 -35.76 4.05 1.97
CA TRP A 336 -35.18 5.37 2.24
C TRP A 336 -33.67 5.29 2.49
N ALA A 337 -32.99 4.40 1.77
CA ALA A 337 -31.55 4.27 1.84
C ALA A 337 -30.87 5.52 1.25
N ASP A 338 -29.83 6.04 1.91
CA ASP A 338 -29.04 7.15 1.38
C ASP A 338 -28.16 6.71 0.21
N TYR A 339 -27.66 5.47 0.27
CA TYR A 339 -26.79 4.89 -0.74
C TYR A 339 -27.17 3.45 -1.10
N ILE A 340 -26.81 3.02 -2.30
CA ILE A 340 -26.78 1.60 -2.69
C ILE A 340 -25.41 1.24 -3.28
N LEU A 341 -24.79 0.20 -2.74
CA LEU A 341 -23.56 -0.43 -3.25
C LEU A 341 -23.95 -1.66 -4.08
N TYR A 342 -23.60 -1.63 -5.35
CA TYR A 342 -23.51 -2.85 -6.17
C TYR A 342 -22.10 -3.39 -6.03
N CYS A 343 -21.95 -4.69 -5.74
CA CYS A 343 -20.65 -5.35 -5.65
C CYS A 343 -20.81 -6.80 -6.13
N ASP A 344 -20.26 -7.09 -7.30
CA ASP A 344 -20.23 -8.45 -7.86
C ASP A 344 -19.51 -9.43 -6.90
N THR A 345 -19.94 -10.70 -6.90
CA THR A 345 -19.56 -11.68 -5.87
C THR A 345 -18.12 -12.22 -6.00
N ASP A 346 -17.43 -11.86 -7.06
CA ASP A 346 -16.01 -12.11 -7.33
C ASP A 346 -15.13 -10.86 -7.14
N ASN A 347 -15.70 -9.76 -6.63
CA ASN A 347 -14.99 -8.53 -6.28
C ASN A 347 -14.79 -8.42 -4.77
N ILE A 348 -13.54 -8.54 -4.33
CA ILE A 348 -13.18 -8.65 -2.92
C ILE A 348 -12.69 -7.29 -2.40
N LEU A 349 -13.53 -6.63 -1.59
CA LEU A 349 -13.20 -5.37 -0.93
C LEU A 349 -12.27 -5.60 0.27
N THR A 350 -10.97 -5.72 0.02
CA THR A 350 -9.97 -5.95 1.08
C THR A 350 -9.79 -4.75 2.00
N ASN A 351 -10.11 -3.54 1.54
CA ASN A 351 -10.06 -2.34 2.38
C ASN A 351 -11.38 -2.14 3.14
N PRO A 352 -11.38 -2.28 4.49
CA PRO A 352 -12.60 -2.19 5.28
C PRO A 352 -13.23 -0.78 5.24
N LYS A 353 -12.45 0.27 4.95
CA LYS A 353 -12.93 1.66 4.92
C LYS A 353 -13.56 2.06 3.58
N THR A 354 -13.68 1.12 2.63
CA THR A 354 -14.14 1.41 1.26
C THR A 354 -15.45 2.21 1.21
N LEU A 355 -16.48 1.81 1.97
CA LEU A 355 -17.76 2.53 1.97
C LEU A 355 -17.61 3.98 2.44
N SER A 356 -16.99 4.18 3.60
CA SER A 356 -16.78 5.51 4.18
C SER A 356 -15.96 6.42 3.26
N LEU A 357 -14.91 5.87 2.62
CA LEU A 357 -14.09 6.60 1.65
C LEU A 357 -14.88 7.00 0.40
N MET A 358 -15.67 6.09 -0.18
CA MET A 358 -16.51 6.39 -1.35
C MET A 358 -17.60 7.42 -1.03
N ILE A 359 -18.22 7.33 0.15
CA ILE A 359 -19.20 8.30 0.65
C ILE A 359 -18.57 9.70 0.80
N ALA A 360 -17.36 9.77 1.34
CA ALA A 360 -16.63 11.03 1.56
C ALA A 360 -16.30 11.79 0.26
N GLU A 361 -16.16 11.11 -0.88
CA GLU A 361 -15.92 11.76 -2.18
C GLU A 361 -17.13 12.55 -2.70
N ASN A 362 -18.32 12.32 -2.13
CA ASN A 362 -19.57 13.03 -2.44
C ASN A 362 -19.82 13.10 -3.97
N LYS A 363 -19.94 11.93 -4.61
CA LYS A 363 -20.20 11.77 -6.05
C LYS A 363 -21.50 11.00 -6.26
N SER A 364 -22.18 11.27 -7.39
CA SER A 364 -23.45 10.59 -7.71
C SER A 364 -23.26 9.10 -7.96
N VAL A 365 -22.28 8.74 -8.80
CA VAL A 365 -21.87 7.36 -9.09
C VAL A 365 -20.37 7.28 -8.96
N ILE A 366 -19.87 6.44 -8.05
CA ILE A 366 -18.44 6.28 -7.82
C ILE A 366 -18.05 4.81 -7.65
N ALA A 367 -16.99 4.38 -8.32
CA ALA A 367 -16.41 3.07 -8.15
C ALA A 367 -15.05 3.16 -7.44
N PRO A 368 -14.81 2.32 -6.42
CA PRO A 368 -13.45 2.06 -5.97
C PRO A 368 -12.71 1.31 -7.09
N MET A 369 -11.53 1.78 -7.49
CA MET A 369 -10.71 1.07 -8.47
C MET A 369 -10.19 -0.23 -7.85
N LEU A 370 -10.57 -1.35 -8.42
CA LEU A 370 -10.13 -2.68 -7.99
C LEU A 370 -8.97 -3.17 -8.86
N ASP A 371 -8.05 -3.92 -8.25
CA ASP A 371 -6.89 -4.50 -8.92
C ASP A 371 -7.20 -5.88 -9.51
N SER A 372 -6.60 -6.20 -10.66
CA SER A 372 -6.76 -7.49 -11.33
C SER A 372 -5.42 -7.97 -11.87
N GLN A 373 -5.34 -9.26 -12.19
CA GLN A 373 -4.11 -9.91 -12.67
C GLN A 373 -3.71 -9.49 -14.10
N SER A 374 -4.54 -8.69 -14.79
CA SER A 374 -4.34 -8.31 -16.19
C SER A 374 -4.63 -6.84 -16.46
N ALA A 375 -4.67 -6.45 -17.73
CA ALA A 375 -5.10 -5.13 -18.16
C ALA A 375 -6.62 -4.87 -18.00
N TYR A 376 -7.39 -5.78 -17.39
CA TYR A 376 -8.83 -5.62 -17.13
C TYR A 376 -9.10 -4.70 -15.92
N SER A 377 -10.22 -3.98 -15.88
CA SER A 377 -10.57 -3.12 -14.74
C SER A 377 -12.07 -2.90 -14.65
N ASN A 378 -12.57 -2.49 -13.48
CA ASN A 378 -13.99 -2.18 -13.25
C ASN A 378 -14.45 -0.79 -13.77
N TYR A 379 -13.78 -0.28 -14.80
CA TYR A 379 -14.07 1.01 -15.42
C TYR A 379 -13.53 1.09 -16.85
N TRP A 380 -14.15 1.94 -17.69
CA TRP A 380 -13.66 2.27 -19.02
C TRP A 380 -13.23 3.73 -19.08
N CYS A 381 -12.03 4.02 -19.61
CA CYS A 381 -11.57 5.40 -19.83
C CYS A 381 -12.21 6.10 -21.04
N GLY A 382 -12.86 5.35 -21.93
CA GLY A 382 -13.39 5.86 -23.17
C GLY A 382 -14.43 4.92 -23.75
N ILE A 383 -15.35 5.50 -24.52
CA ILE A 383 -16.40 4.78 -25.24
C ILE A 383 -16.46 5.27 -26.70
N THR A 384 -16.76 4.38 -27.64
CA THR A 384 -17.00 4.73 -29.05
C THR A 384 -18.42 5.31 -29.21
N PRO A 385 -18.73 5.98 -30.34
CA PRO A 385 -20.10 6.41 -30.62
C PRO A 385 -21.14 5.28 -30.60
N GLN A 386 -20.71 4.06 -30.90
CA GLN A 386 -21.52 2.83 -30.89
C GLN A 386 -21.64 2.16 -29.51
N GLY A 387 -21.07 2.75 -28.45
CA GLY A 387 -21.19 2.21 -27.09
C GLY A 387 -20.13 1.17 -26.70
N TYR A 388 -19.06 0.98 -27.49
CA TYR A 388 -18.00 0.01 -27.19
C TYR A 388 -16.81 0.62 -26.45
N TYR A 389 -16.06 -0.22 -25.74
CA TYR A 389 -14.83 0.16 -25.06
C TYR A 389 -13.83 0.85 -26.00
N ARG A 390 -13.25 1.96 -25.53
CA ARG A 390 -12.14 2.65 -26.19
C ARG A 390 -11.03 2.96 -25.18
N ARG A 391 -9.85 2.37 -25.37
CA ARG A 391 -8.65 2.66 -24.57
C ARG A 391 -8.16 4.09 -24.83
N THR A 392 -7.79 4.82 -23.78
CA THR A 392 -7.21 6.16 -23.88
C THR A 392 -5.79 6.18 -23.28
N ALA A 393 -5.03 7.24 -23.53
CA ALA A 393 -3.68 7.42 -22.98
C ALA A 393 -3.66 7.43 -21.44
N GLU A 394 -4.77 7.83 -20.81
CA GLU A 394 -4.90 7.96 -19.36
C GLU A 394 -5.18 6.63 -18.65
N TYR A 395 -5.48 5.56 -19.39
CA TYR A 395 -5.90 4.29 -18.81
C TYR A 395 -4.81 3.64 -17.94
N PHE A 396 -3.62 3.40 -18.50
CA PHE A 396 -2.52 2.78 -17.76
C PHE A 396 -1.99 3.67 -16.62
N PRO A 397 -1.82 5.00 -16.81
CA PRO A 397 -1.48 5.89 -15.69
C PRO A 397 -2.48 5.82 -14.53
N THR A 398 -3.78 5.69 -14.81
CA THR A 398 -4.81 5.54 -13.77
C THR A 398 -4.75 4.15 -13.12
N LYS A 399 -4.76 3.08 -13.93
CA LYS A 399 -4.76 1.69 -13.46
C LYS A 399 -3.52 1.37 -12.63
N HIS A 400 -2.34 1.80 -13.07
CA HIS A 400 -1.07 1.59 -12.36
C HIS A 400 -0.82 2.62 -11.26
N ARG A 401 -1.82 3.45 -10.91
CA ARG A 401 -1.72 4.49 -9.87
C ARG A 401 -0.57 5.49 -10.05
N LEU A 402 -0.10 5.70 -11.29
CA LEU A 402 0.85 6.78 -11.62
C LEU A 402 0.23 8.17 -11.43
N ARG A 403 -1.10 8.25 -11.47
CA ARG A 403 -1.88 9.40 -11.04
C ARG A 403 -2.94 8.96 -10.03
N LEU A 404 -2.96 9.60 -8.86
CA LEU A 404 -3.90 9.31 -7.77
C LEU A 404 -5.03 10.35 -7.74
N GLY A 405 -6.26 9.89 -7.59
CA GLY A 405 -7.43 10.75 -7.51
C GLY A 405 -8.74 10.02 -7.76
N CYS A 406 -9.82 10.79 -7.91
CA CYS A 406 -11.06 10.27 -8.48
C CYS A 406 -11.32 10.97 -9.82
N PHE A 407 -11.43 10.17 -10.88
CA PHE A 407 -11.44 10.64 -12.26
C PHE A 407 -12.81 10.41 -12.90
N PRO A 408 -13.32 11.39 -13.68
CA PRO A 408 -14.53 11.18 -14.47
C PRO A 408 -14.24 10.15 -15.56
N VAL A 409 -15.14 9.18 -15.69
CA VAL A 409 -15.07 8.11 -16.68
C VAL A 409 -16.44 7.89 -17.30
N PRO A 410 -16.52 7.50 -18.59
CA PRO A 410 -17.81 7.21 -19.22
C PRO A 410 -18.52 6.00 -18.61
N MET A 411 -17.81 5.10 -17.95
CA MET A 411 -18.39 3.88 -17.41
C MET A 411 -17.61 3.34 -16.22
N VAL A 412 -18.34 2.95 -15.18
CA VAL A 412 -17.90 2.04 -14.12
C VAL A 412 -18.84 0.85 -14.04
N HIS A 413 -18.34 -0.30 -13.62
CA HIS A 413 -19.13 -1.52 -13.53
C HIS A 413 -18.67 -2.41 -12.38
N SER A 414 -19.37 -3.52 -12.16
CA SER A 414 -19.11 -4.58 -11.18
C SER A 414 -19.15 -4.16 -9.70
N THR A 415 -18.36 -3.17 -9.29
CA THR A 415 -18.45 -2.58 -7.94
C THR A 415 -18.51 -1.07 -7.99
N PHE A 416 -19.62 -0.49 -7.55
CA PHE A 416 -19.83 0.96 -7.48
C PHE A 416 -20.92 1.33 -6.48
N LEU A 417 -20.78 2.54 -5.92
CA LEU A 417 -21.70 3.16 -4.99
C LEU A 417 -22.52 4.24 -5.70
N LEU A 418 -23.83 4.24 -5.45
CA LEU A 418 -24.79 5.22 -5.97
C LEU A 418 -25.37 6.03 -4.81
N ASP A 419 -25.33 7.37 -4.93
CA ASP A 419 -25.91 8.32 -3.95
C ASP A 419 -27.37 8.60 -4.30
N LEU A 420 -28.30 7.97 -3.57
CA LEU A 420 -29.74 8.04 -3.83
C LEU A 420 -30.37 9.36 -3.41
N ARG A 421 -29.64 10.19 -2.65
CA ARG A 421 -30.13 11.49 -2.17
C ARG A 421 -30.09 12.56 -3.27
N ARG A 422 -29.42 12.29 -4.40
CA ARG A 422 -29.28 13.24 -5.51
C ARG A 422 -30.45 13.18 -6.47
N GLU A 423 -30.94 14.35 -6.88
CA GLU A 423 -32.12 14.45 -7.75
C GLU A 423 -31.97 13.69 -9.07
N ALA A 424 -30.81 13.83 -9.73
CA ALA A 424 -30.53 13.19 -11.01
C ALA A 424 -30.54 11.64 -10.93
N VAL A 425 -30.30 11.07 -9.74
CA VAL A 425 -30.27 9.61 -9.52
C VAL A 425 -31.68 9.00 -9.52
N LYS A 426 -32.73 9.81 -9.31
CA LYS A 426 -34.12 9.33 -9.35
C LYS A 426 -34.50 8.77 -10.73
N GLN A 427 -33.93 9.33 -11.79
CA GLN A 427 -34.20 8.95 -13.19
C GLN A 427 -33.40 7.72 -13.67
N LEU A 428 -32.40 7.28 -12.90
CA LEU A 428 -31.57 6.15 -13.31
C LEU A 428 -32.33 4.83 -13.21
N ALA A 429 -32.12 3.99 -14.24
CA ALA A 429 -32.71 2.66 -14.34
C ALA A 429 -31.75 1.67 -14.98
N PHE A 430 -31.79 0.42 -14.51
CA PHE A 430 -31.20 -0.73 -15.18
C PHE A 430 -32.20 -1.39 -16.13
N HIS A 431 -33.50 -1.35 -15.81
CA HIS A 431 -34.55 -1.97 -16.60
C HIS A 431 -35.91 -1.26 -16.41
N PRO A 432 -36.74 -1.10 -17.47
CA PRO A 432 -36.39 -1.35 -18.88
C PRO A 432 -35.31 -0.38 -19.37
N PRO A 433 -34.56 -0.72 -20.43
CA PRO A 433 -33.64 0.23 -21.06
C PRO A 433 -34.37 1.51 -21.49
N HIS A 434 -33.62 2.62 -21.59
CA HIS A 434 -34.17 3.89 -22.07
C HIS A 434 -34.79 3.71 -23.47
N PRO A 435 -35.92 4.37 -23.81
CA PRO A 435 -36.57 4.22 -25.12
C PRO A 435 -35.65 4.50 -26.32
N ASP A 436 -34.71 5.44 -26.18
CA ASP A 436 -33.74 5.80 -27.21
C ASP A 436 -32.47 4.91 -27.23
N TYR A 437 -32.45 3.82 -26.46
CA TYR A 437 -31.28 2.95 -26.36
C TYR A 437 -31.05 2.18 -27.67
N SER A 438 -29.86 2.35 -28.25
CA SER A 438 -29.45 1.74 -29.54
C SER A 438 -28.09 1.05 -29.49
N TRP A 439 -27.51 0.91 -28.30
CA TRP A 439 -26.19 0.31 -28.07
C TRP A 439 -26.30 -1.21 -27.85
N PRO A 440 -25.16 -1.95 -27.77
CA PRO A 440 -25.20 -3.39 -27.51
C PRO A 440 -25.96 -3.73 -26.23
N PHE A 441 -26.77 -4.78 -26.27
CA PHE A 441 -27.61 -5.17 -25.13
C PHE A 441 -26.76 -5.88 -24.05
N ASP A 442 -26.30 -5.10 -23.08
CA ASP A 442 -25.40 -5.50 -22.00
C ASP A 442 -25.75 -4.66 -20.77
N ASP A 443 -25.78 -5.28 -19.58
CA ASP A 443 -26.25 -4.63 -18.36
C ASP A 443 -25.39 -3.42 -17.93
N ILE A 444 -24.08 -3.46 -18.18
CA ILE A 444 -23.17 -2.36 -17.82
C ILE A 444 -23.29 -1.22 -18.82
N ILE A 445 -23.48 -1.54 -20.10
CA ILE A 445 -23.62 -0.55 -21.18
C ILE A 445 -24.97 0.15 -21.07
N VAL A 446 -26.05 -0.59 -20.84
CA VAL A 446 -27.41 -0.04 -20.63
C VAL A 446 -27.42 0.94 -19.46
N PHE A 447 -26.84 0.56 -18.32
CA PHE A 447 -26.79 1.45 -17.16
C PHE A 447 -25.92 2.70 -17.40
N SER A 448 -24.78 2.55 -18.08
CA SER A 448 -23.93 3.69 -18.46
C SER A 448 -24.66 4.68 -19.37
N PHE A 449 -25.48 4.18 -20.29
CA PHE A 449 -26.33 5.00 -21.15
C PHE A 449 -27.40 5.71 -20.34
N SER A 450 -28.06 5.03 -19.38
CA SER A 450 -29.00 5.67 -18.46
C SER A 450 -28.36 6.81 -17.68
N CYS A 451 -27.12 6.64 -17.20
CA CYS A 451 -26.38 7.71 -16.54
C CYS A 451 -26.10 8.88 -17.50
N ARG A 452 -25.72 8.58 -18.74
CA ARG A 452 -25.41 9.59 -19.76
C ARG A 452 -26.63 10.44 -20.13
N VAL A 453 -27.80 9.83 -20.35
CA VAL A 453 -29.01 10.59 -20.74
C VAL A 453 -29.60 11.41 -19.60
N SER A 454 -29.30 11.06 -18.34
CA SER A 454 -29.69 11.80 -17.15
C SER A 454 -28.62 12.79 -16.66
N ASP A 455 -27.60 13.09 -17.48
CA ASP A 455 -26.48 13.98 -17.15
C ASP A 455 -25.75 13.61 -15.84
N VAL A 456 -25.68 12.30 -15.53
CA VAL A 456 -24.99 11.77 -14.35
C VAL A 456 -23.58 11.32 -14.72
N GLN A 457 -22.58 12.05 -14.24
CA GLN A 457 -21.18 11.69 -14.39
C GLN A 457 -20.79 10.54 -13.44
N MET A 458 -20.20 9.48 -14.02
CA MET A 458 -19.58 8.38 -13.27
C MET A 458 -18.10 8.68 -12.94
N TYR A 459 -17.62 8.20 -11.81
CA TYR A 459 -16.27 8.41 -11.33
C TYR A 459 -15.61 7.10 -10.93
N VAL A 460 -14.32 6.94 -11.24
CA VAL A 460 -13.47 5.89 -10.66
C VAL A 460 -12.49 6.52 -9.69
N CYS A 461 -12.28 5.93 -8.51
CA CYS A 461 -11.33 6.45 -7.54
C CYS A 461 -10.23 5.45 -7.22
N ASN A 462 -8.97 5.89 -7.29
CA ASN A 462 -7.79 5.05 -7.07
C ASN A 462 -6.85 5.59 -5.98
N LYS A 463 -7.34 6.50 -5.13
CA LYS A 463 -6.56 7.10 -4.03
C LYS A 463 -5.99 6.07 -3.05
N GLU A 464 -6.72 4.98 -2.84
CA GLU A 464 -6.33 3.86 -1.99
C GLU A 464 -6.37 2.55 -2.80
N ARG A 465 -5.80 1.49 -2.23
CA ARG A 465 -6.08 0.13 -2.67
C ARG A 465 -7.36 -0.33 -2.00
N TYR A 466 -8.44 -0.49 -2.76
CA TYR A 466 -9.76 -0.81 -2.21
C TYR A 466 -10.05 -2.31 -2.19
N GLY A 467 -9.46 -3.06 -3.11
CA GLY A 467 -9.76 -4.47 -3.29
C GLY A 467 -9.32 -4.99 -4.64
N TYR A 468 -9.77 -6.20 -4.94
CA TYR A 468 -9.40 -6.95 -6.12
C TYR A 468 -10.65 -7.41 -6.89
N LEU A 469 -10.52 -7.55 -8.20
CA LEU A 469 -11.57 -8.12 -9.07
C LEU A 469 -11.02 -9.27 -9.89
N ASN A 470 -11.81 -10.33 -10.04
CA ASN A 470 -11.46 -11.43 -10.92
C ASN A 470 -11.60 -11.01 -12.39
N VAL A 471 -10.82 -11.65 -13.28
CA VAL A 471 -10.96 -11.43 -14.72
C VAL A 471 -12.10 -12.32 -15.24
N PRO A 472 -13.09 -11.76 -15.97
CA PRO A 472 -14.22 -12.54 -16.46
C PRO A 472 -13.80 -13.74 -17.31
N ALA A 473 -14.36 -14.89 -16.98
CA ALA A 473 -14.19 -16.11 -17.75
C ALA A 473 -14.84 -15.99 -19.15
N LYS A 474 -14.25 -16.69 -20.13
CA LYS A 474 -14.75 -16.82 -21.50
C LYS A 474 -16.03 -17.65 -21.54
N PRO A 475 -16.87 -17.51 -22.59
CA PRO A 475 -18.17 -18.20 -22.66
C PRO A 475 -18.14 -19.73 -22.56
N HIS A 476 -17.05 -20.38 -22.99
CA HIS A 476 -16.88 -21.83 -22.98
C HIS A 476 -16.17 -22.35 -21.70
N GLN A 477 -15.72 -21.46 -20.81
CA GLN A 477 -15.04 -21.86 -19.59
C GLN A 477 -16.03 -22.37 -18.54
N THR A 478 -15.54 -23.30 -17.73
CA THR A 478 -16.30 -23.98 -16.68
C THR A 478 -16.27 -23.18 -15.37
N VAL A 479 -17.04 -23.63 -14.37
CA VAL A 479 -16.95 -23.09 -13.00
C VAL A 479 -15.59 -23.40 -12.38
N GLU A 480 -14.98 -24.53 -12.74
CA GLU A 480 -13.65 -24.91 -12.26
C GLU A 480 -12.55 -24.00 -12.82
N ASP A 481 -12.62 -23.62 -14.09
CA ASP A 481 -11.68 -22.65 -14.67
C ASP A 481 -11.75 -21.30 -13.95
N ASP A 482 -12.96 -20.88 -13.55
CA ASP A 482 -13.18 -19.65 -12.79
C ASP A 482 -12.64 -19.75 -11.36
N ARG A 483 -12.82 -20.90 -10.70
CA ARG A 483 -12.21 -21.21 -9.39
C ARG A 483 -10.70 -21.07 -9.44
N VAL A 484 -10.04 -21.63 -10.47
CA VAL A 484 -8.58 -21.53 -10.57
C VAL A 484 -8.13 -20.10 -10.88
N ASN A 485 -8.87 -19.34 -11.68
CA ASN A 485 -8.59 -17.92 -11.88
C ASN A 485 -8.73 -17.12 -10.57
N PHE A 486 -9.73 -17.45 -9.75
CA PHE A 486 -9.93 -16.82 -8.46
C PHE A 486 -8.79 -17.16 -7.47
N ILE A 487 -8.32 -18.41 -7.43
CA ILE A 487 -7.12 -18.77 -6.66
C ILE A 487 -5.94 -17.92 -7.11
N HIS A 488 -5.72 -17.76 -8.42
CA HIS A 488 -4.66 -16.88 -8.92
C HIS A 488 -4.84 -15.42 -8.47
N LEU A 489 -6.07 -14.91 -8.36
CA LEU A 489 -6.35 -13.58 -7.78
C LEU A 489 -5.90 -13.51 -6.31
N GLN A 490 -6.23 -14.52 -5.52
CA GLN A 490 -5.82 -14.59 -4.10
C GLN A 490 -4.30 -14.59 -3.99
N LEU A 491 -3.60 -15.40 -4.79
CA LEU A 491 -2.14 -15.45 -4.80
C LEU A 491 -1.51 -14.09 -5.14
N GLU A 492 -2.00 -13.40 -6.18
CA GLU A 492 -1.50 -12.07 -6.54
C GLU A 492 -1.81 -11.02 -5.46
N SER A 493 -2.95 -11.14 -4.77
CA SER A 493 -3.29 -10.22 -3.69
C SER A 493 -2.35 -10.31 -2.48
N MET A 494 -1.83 -11.51 -2.20
CA MET A 494 -0.89 -11.76 -1.10
C MET A 494 0.51 -11.20 -1.33
N ILE A 495 0.82 -10.71 -2.54
CA ILE A 495 2.08 -10.02 -2.83
C ILE A 495 2.09 -8.63 -2.18
N ASP A 496 0.98 -7.90 -2.31
CA ASP A 496 0.87 -6.49 -1.90
C ASP A 496 0.17 -6.31 -0.53
N GLY A 497 -0.31 -7.39 0.09
CA GLY A 497 -1.13 -7.32 1.29
C GLY A 497 -1.39 -8.66 1.97
N PRO A 498 -2.20 -8.66 3.05
CA PRO A 498 -2.56 -9.89 3.74
C PRO A 498 -3.48 -10.77 2.88
N PRO A 499 -3.61 -12.07 3.21
CA PRO A 499 -4.57 -12.97 2.58
C PRO A 499 -6.00 -12.43 2.62
N MET A 500 -6.79 -12.80 1.61
CA MET A 500 -8.22 -12.61 1.64
C MET A 500 -8.83 -13.58 2.66
N TYR A 501 -9.43 -13.07 3.73
CA TYR A 501 -10.02 -13.93 4.74
C TYR A 501 -11.48 -14.28 4.39
N PRO A 502 -11.89 -15.55 4.44
CA PRO A 502 -13.28 -15.94 4.24
C PRO A 502 -14.17 -15.49 5.41
N SER A 503 -15.48 -15.59 5.23
CA SER A 503 -16.48 -15.45 6.29
C SER A 503 -16.27 -16.52 7.36
N GLN A 504 -16.32 -16.13 8.62
CA GLN A 504 -16.31 -17.07 9.76
C GLN A 504 -17.67 -17.78 9.96
N TYR A 505 -18.70 -17.35 9.23
CA TYR A 505 -20.08 -17.84 9.35
C TYR A 505 -20.52 -18.70 8.16
N VAL A 506 -19.55 -19.10 7.33
CA VAL A 506 -19.75 -20.00 6.20
C VAL A 506 -18.78 -21.16 6.37
N PHE A 507 -19.26 -22.39 6.23
CA PHE A 507 -18.39 -23.54 6.18
C PHE A 507 -17.61 -23.59 4.85
N LEU A 508 -16.30 -23.57 4.97
CA LEU A 508 -15.38 -23.90 3.88
C LEU A 508 -14.78 -25.28 4.13
N PRO A 509 -14.90 -26.23 3.19
CA PRO A 509 -14.19 -27.49 3.28
C PRO A 509 -12.68 -27.22 3.41
N PRO A 510 -11.98 -27.89 4.34
CA PRO A 510 -10.54 -27.77 4.42
C PRO A 510 -9.90 -28.31 3.12
N PRO A 511 -8.85 -27.66 2.60
CA PRO A 511 -8.10 -28.22 1.49
C PRO A 511 -7.46 -29.55 1.88
N HIS A 512 -7.15 -30.35 0.87
CA HIS A 512 -6.41 -31.60 1.04
C HIS A 512 -5.06 -31.48 0.32
N PRO A 513 -4.03 -30.91 0.98
CA PRO A 513 -2.74 -30.74 0.37
C PRO A 513 -2.11 -32.08 -0.02
N ASP A 514 -1.47 -32.10 -1.18
CA ASP A 514 -0.68 -33.23 -1.66
C ASP A 514 0.68 -32.75 -2.18
N LYS A 515 1.59 -33.70 -2.42
CA LYS A 515 2.92 -33.44 -2.96
C LYS A 515 2.99 -33.54 -4.49
N MET A 516 1.86 -33.51 -5.20
CA MET A 516 1.77 -33.55 -6.67
C MET A 516 2.49 -34.74 -7.35
N GLY A 517 2.71 -35.83 -6.62
CA GLY A 517 3.48 -36.99 -7.10
C GLY A 517 5.00 -36.87 -6.91
N PHE A 518 5.49 -35.84 -6.23
CA PHE A 518 6.87 -35.75 -5.73
C PHE A 518 6.98 -36.44 -4.36
N ASP A 519 8.17 -36.97 -4.04
CA ASP A 519 8.41 -37.56 -2.72
C ASP A 519 8.46 -36.49 -1.63
N GLU A 520 9.04 -35.34 -1.96
CA GLU A 520 9.07 -34.15 -1.11
C GLU A 520 8.99 -32.85 -1.90
N VAL A 521 8.31 -31.87 -1.31
CA VAL A 521 8.26 -30.49 -1.80
C VAL A 521 8.88 -29.60 -0.72
N TYR A 522 9.95 -28.90 -1.07
CA TYR A 522 10.72 -28.07 -0.14
C TYR A 522 10.43 -26.58 -0.35
N LEU A 523 10.30 -25.84 0.75
CA LEU A 523 10.30 -24.38 0.77
C LEU A 523 11.51 -23.87 1.55
N ILE A 524 12.47 -23.26 0.85
CA ILE A 524 13.64 -22.62 1.44
C ILE A 524 13.23 -21.24 1.95
N ASN A 525 13.37 -21.01 3.25
CA ASN A 525 13.09 -19.71 3.86
C ASN A 525 14.08 -19.39 4.98
N LEU A 526 14.53 -18.13 5.03
CA LEU A 526 15.32 -17.65 6.16
C LEU A 526 14.42 -17.51 7.40
N ARG A 527 14.79 -18.15 8.52
CA ARG A 527 14.02 -18.12 9.78
C ARG A 527 13.69 -16.71 10.30
N ARG A 528 14.54 -15.72 9.99
CA ARG A 528 14.33 -14.29 10.33
C ARG A 528 13.32 -13.57 9.43
N ARG A 529 12.77 -14.21 8.39
CA ARG A 529 11.77 -13.67 7.45
C ARG A 529 10.43 -14.41 7.57
N PRO A 530 9.74 -14.30 8.73
CA PRO A 530 8.44 -14.93 8.92
C PRO A 530 7.38 -14.37 7.97
N ASP A 531 7.52 -13.10 7.56
CA ASP A 531 6.64 -12.43 6.59
C ASP A 531 6.59 -13.17 5.24
N ARG A 532 7.76 -13.56 4.70
CA ARG A 532 7.84 -14.32 3.45
C ARG A 532 7.36 -15.76 3.60
N ARG A 533 7.71 -16.38 4.74
CA ARG A 533 7.30 -17.74 5.09
C ARG A 533 5.78 -17.86 5.13
N GLU A 534 5.12 -16.96 5.85
CA GLU A 534 3.67 -16.95 6.00
C GLU A 534 2.97 -16.75 4.65
N ARG A 535 3.43 -15.78 3.85
CA ARG A 535 2.92 -15.55 2.49
C ARG A 535 3.01 -16.80 1.62
N MET A 536 4.16 -17.47 1.62
CA MET A 536 4.37 -18.68 0.82
C MET A 536 3.57 -19.87 1.33
N LEU A 537 3.48 -20.07 2.65
CA LEU A 537 2.65 -21.13 3.23
C LEU A 537 1.18 -20.94 2.89
N ASN A 538 0.66 -19.70 3.00
CA ASN A 538 -0.71 -19.39 2.58
C ASN A 538 -0.89 -19.61 1.07
N SER A 539 0.09 -19.23 0.25
CA SER A 539 0.03 -19.42 -1.21
C SER A 539 0.04 -20.90 -1.62
N LEU A 540 0.75 -21.76 -0.90
CA LEU A 540 0.80 -23.20 -1.15
C LEU A 540 -0.46 -23.89 -0.59
N TYR A 541 -0.98 -23.42 0.53
CA TYR A 541 -2.25 -23.88 1.11
C TYR A 541 -3.44 -23.66 0.17
N GLU A 542 -3.59 -22.46 -0.41
CA GLU A 542 -4.65 -22.16 -1.40
C GLU A 542 -4.52 -22.97 -2.70
N GLN A 543 -3.32 -23.47 -3.00
CA GLN A 543 -3.06 -24.35 -4.13
C GLN A 543 -3.13 -25.84 -3.78
N GLU A 544 -3.42 -26.18 -2.51
CA GLU A 544 -3.47 -27.54 -2.00
C GLU A 544 -2.12 -28.28 -2.21
N ILE A 545 -1.01 -27.62 -1.91
CA ILE A 545 0.33 -28.18 -2.01
C ILE A 545 0.90 -28.39 -0.60
N ASP A 546 1.19 -29.65 -0.28
CA ASP A 546 1.91 -30.01 0.95
C ASP A 546 3.40 -29.67 0.80
N VAL A 547 4.02 -29.14 1.85
CA VAL A 547 5.37 -28.60 1.79
C VAL A 547 6.14 -28.75 3.10
N LYS A 548 7.40 -29.17 2.97
CA LYS A 548 8.39 -29.17 4.05
C LYS A 548 9.19 -27.86 4.04
N VAL A 549 9.04 -27.06 5.08
CA VAL A 549 9.84 -25.84 5.23
C VAL A 549 11.26 -26.20 5.68
N VAL A 550 12.25 -25.67 4.96
CA VAL A 550 13.67 -25.80 5.27
C VAL A 550 14.19 -24.45 5.75
N ASP A 551 14.70 -24.42 6.98
CA ASP A 551 15.37 -23.24 7.53
C ASP A 551 16.66 -22.99 6.73
N ALA A 552 16.66 -21.94 5.92
CA ALA A 552 17.79 -21.56 5.09
C ALA A 552 18.99 -21.12 5.95
N VAL A 553 20.19 -21.40 5.47
CA VAL A 553 21.44 -20.99 6.12
C VAL A 553 21.58 -19.48 6.02
N ASP A 554 21.55 -18.80 7.17
CA ASP A 554 21.73 -17.36 7.23
C ASP A 554 23.21 -16.99 7.03
N GLY A 555 23.55 -16.63 5.79
CA GLY A 555 24.88 -16.18 5.43
C GLY A 555 25.42 -15.04 6.30
N SER A 556 24.57 -14.16 6.81
CA SER A 556 25.03 -13.06 7.68
C SER A 556 25.46 -13.52 9.07
N ALA A 557 24.94 -14.65 9.54
CA ALA A 557 25.31 -15.27 10.80
C ALA A 557 26.62 -16.07 10.70
N LEU A 558 27.05 -16.44 9.49
CA LEU A 558 28.29 -17.19 9.27
C LEU A 558 29.53 -16.31 9.52
N ASN A 559 30.41 -16.80 10.39
CA ASN A 559 31.74 -16.22 10.59
C ASN A 559 32.80 -16.97 9.74
N SER A 560 34.03 -16.45 9.69
CA SER A 560 35.09 -17.04 8.87
C SER A 560 35.57 -18.41 9.36
N SER A 561 35.43 -18.72 10.65
CA SER A 561 35.71 -20.05 11.19
C SER A 561 34.63 -21.06 10.81
N ASP A 562 33.35 -20.66 10.78
CA ASP A 562 32.24 -21.53 10.39
C ASP A 562 32.42 -21.98 8.92
N ILE A 563 32.70 -21.03 8.03
CA ILE A 563 32.95 -21.30 6.59
C ILE A 563 34.10 -22.30 6.41
N LYS A 564 35.20 -22.12 7.15
CA LYS A 564 36.33 -23.07 7.12
C LYS A 564 35.97 -24.44 7.69
N SER A 565 35.20 -24.48 8.78
CA SER A 565 34.76 -25.74 9.40
C SER A 565 33.81 -26.54 8.51
N LEU A 566 33.03 -25.84 7.67
CA LEU A 566 32.16 -26.42 6.65
C LEU A 566 32.93 -26.90 5.41
N GLY A 567 34.25 -26.70 5.36
CA GLY A 567 35.09 -27.09 4.22
C GLY A 567 34.80 -26.27 2.96
N VAL A 568 34.31 -25.04 3.12
CA VAL A 568 33.95 -24.16 2.00
C VAL A 568 35.18 -23.41 1.53
N ASP A 569 35.69 -23.80 0.36
CA ASP A 569 36.75 -23.10 -0.36
C ASP A 569 36.18 -22.48 -1.64
N LEU A 570 36.53 -21.23 -1.90
CA LEU A 570 36.11 -20.51 -3.09
C LEU A 570 36.86 -21.05 -4.32
N LEU A 571 36.18 -21.12 -5.47
CA LEU A 571 36.83 -21.48 -6.71
C LEU A 571 38.04 -20.53 -6.99
N PRO A 572 39.26 -21.06 -7.19
CA PRO A 572 40.43 -20.23 -7.45
C PRO A 572 40.23 -19.31 -8.67
N GLY A 573 40.47 -18.02 -8.50
CA GLY A 573 40.32 -17.03 -9.57
C GLY A 573 38.88 -16.61 -9.86
N TYR A 574 37.89 -17.10 -9.11
CA TYR A 574 36.53 -16.58 -9.21
C TYR A 574 36.44 -15.16 -8.65
N TYR A 575 36.05 -14.25 -9.53
CA TYR A 575 35.55 -12.93 -9.17
C TYR A 575 34.22 -12.74 -9.89
N ASP A 576 33.23 -12.19 -9.20
CA ASP A 576 31.94 -11.84 -9.78
C ASP A 576 32.16 -10.97 -11.04
N PRO A 577 31.66 -11.37 -12.22
CA PRO A 577 31.95 -10.72 -13.50
C PRO A 577 31.57 -9.24 -13.57
N TYR A 578 30.68 -8.78 -12.70
CA TYR A 578 30.10 -7.44 -12.73
C TYR A 578 30.63 -6.51 -11.63
N SER A 579 30.91 -7.03 -10.43
CA SER A 579 31.37 -6.24 -9.28
C SER A 579 32.85 -6.43 -8.96
N GLY A 580 33.51 -7.46 -9.52
CA GLY A 580 34.92 -7.78 -9.26
C GLY A 580 35.19 -8.24 -7.83
N ARG A 581 34.17 -8.76 -7.12
CA ARG A 581 34.26 -9.21 -5.72
C ARG A 581 34.21 -10.73 -5.62
N THR A 582 34.68 -11.27 -4.50
CA THR A 582 34.48 -12.68 -4.12
C THR A 582 33.03 -12.93 -3.68
N LEU A 583 32.63 -14.20 -3.50
CA LEU A 583 31.31 -14.56 -2.97
C LEU A 583 30.95 -13.77 -1.71
N THR A 584 29.73 -13.26 -1.68
CA THR A 584 29.12 -12.70 -0.48
C THR A 584 28.71 -13.82 0.46
N LYS A 585 28.70 -13.55 1.77
CA LYS A 585 28.25 -14.56 2.73
C LYS A 585 26.79 -15.00 2.49
N GLY A 586 25.95 -14.09 1.97
CA GLY A 586 24.58 -14.40 1.57
C GLY A 586 24.50 -15.44 0.44
N GLU A 587 25.38 -15.35 -0.56
CA GLU A 587 25.47 -16.35 -1.63
C GLU A 587 25.96 -17.70 -1.10
N VAL A 588 26.91 -17.70 -0.15
CA VAL A 588 27.34 -18.93 0.55
C VAL A 588 26.16 -19.57 1.29
N GLY A 589 25.39 -18.79 2.04
CA GLY A 589 24.20 -19.29 2.75
C GLY A 589 23.13 -19.83 1.81
N CYS A 590 22.88 -19.15 0.68
CA CYS A 590 21.98 -19.63 -0.37
C CYS A 590 22.47 -20.98 -0.92
N PHE A 591 23.73 -21.08 -1.34
CA PHE A 591 24.30 -22.33 -1.85
C PHE A 591 24.17 -23.48 -0.85
N LEU A 592 24.55 -23.25 0.41
CA LEU A 592 24.49 -24.27 1.45
C LEU A 592 23.06 -24.76 1.69
N SER A 593 22.06 -23.88 1.58
CA SER A 593 20.64 -24.25 1.73
C SER A 593 20.20 -25.25 0.65
N HIS A 594 20.58 -25.02 -0.61
CA HIS A 594 20.33 -25.98 -1.69
C HIS A 594 21.16 -27.26 -1.55
N TYR A 595 22.43 -27.13 -1.16
CA TYR A 595 23.32 -28.27 -0.94
C TYR A 595 22.77 -29.26 0.10
N TYR A 596 22.24 -28.77 1.23
CA TYR A 596 21.66 -29.64 2.25
C TYR A 596 20.39 -30.35 1.76
N ILE A 597 19.60 -29.72 0.89
CA ILE A 597 18.46 -30.38 0.25
C ILE A 597 18.94 -31.48 -0.69
N TRP A 598 19.94 -31.23 -1.53
CA TRP A 598 20.50 -32.27 -2.41
C TRP A 598 21.05 -33.45 -1.60
N LYS A 599 21.74 -33.16 -0.49
CA LYS A 599 22.23 -34.17 0.44
C LYS A 599 21.07 -34.98 1.03
N GLU A 600 20.01 -34.32 1.48
CA GLU A 600 18.84 -35.00 2.04
C GLU A 600 18.15 -35.90 1.01
N ILE A 601 17.98 -35.43 -0.23
CA ILE A 601 17.44 -36.22 -1.36
C ILE A 601 18.23 -37.52 -1.53
N VAL A 602 19.57 -37.43 -1.50
CA VAL A 602 20.44 -38.62 -1.64
C VAL A 602 20.39 -39.50 -0.39
N ASP A 603 20.48 -38.92 0.80
CA ASP A 603 20.48 -39.67 2.06
C ASP A 603 19.16 -40.43 2.27
N LEU A 604 18.04 -39.86 1.84
CA LEU A 604 16.70 -40.47 1.93
C LEU A 604 16.29 -41.26 0.68
N GLN A 605 17.10 -41.25 -0.39
CA GLN A 605 16.80 -41.90 -1.67
C GLN A 605 15.45 -41.42 -2.27
N LEU A 606 15.23 -40.11 -2.30
CA LEU A 606 14.03 -39.52 -2.91
C LEU A 606 14.20 -39.50 -4.44
N ASP A 607 13.30 -40.14 -5.17
CA ASP A 607 13.36 -40.26 -6.64
C ASP A 607 13.25 -38.90 -7.32
N LYS A 608 12.31 -38.06 -6.86
CA LYS A 608 12.12 -36.69 -7.36
C LYS A 608 11.58 -35.73 -6.30
N ALA A 609 12.16 -34.54 -6.26
CA ALA A 609 11.76 -33.48 -5.33
C ALA A 609 11.55 -32.14 -6.04
N LEU A 610 10.67 -31.31 -5.48
CA LEU A 610 10.40 -29.94 -5.92
C LEU A 610 10.94 -28.95 -4.90
N VAL A 611 11.60 -27.88 -5.36
CA VAL A 611 12.18 -26.85 -4.49
C VAL A 611 11.61 -25.48 -4.86
N PHE A 612 11.19 -24.72 -3.84
CA PHE A 612 10.77 -23.32 -3.92
C PHE A 612 11.65 -22.43 -3.03
N GLU A 613 11.97 -21.23 -3.51
CA GLU A 613 12.44 -20.12 -2.69
C GLU A 613 11.26 -19.31 -2.09
N ASP A 614 11.54 -18.47 -1.07
CA ASP A 614 10.51 -17.76 -0.31
C ASP A 614 9.92 -16.49 -0.97
N ASP A 615 10.48 -16.04 -2.09
CA ASP A 615 10.12 -14.81 -2.79
C ASP A 615 9.61 -15.02 -4.22
N VAL A 616 8.85 -16.09 -4.40
CA VAL A 616 8.23 -16.42 -5.68
C VAL A 616 6.74 -16.06 -5.78
N ARG A 617 6.28 -15.88 -7.02
CA ARG A 617 4.88 -15.78 -7.43
C ARG A 617 4.57 -16.85 -8.48
N PHE A 618 3.33 -17.34 -8.49
CA PHE A 618 2.90 -18.46 -9.33
C PHE A 618 2.13 -18.00 -10.55
N GLN A 619 2.35 -18.66 -11.68
CA GLN A 619 1.49 -18.51 -12.85
C GLN A 619 0.10 -19.15 -12.59
N GLY A 620 -0.95 -18.58 -13.18
CA GLY A 620 -2.28 -19.20 -13.14
C GLY A 620 -2.26 -20.66 -13.64
N ASN A 621 -2.99 -21.54 -12.94
CA ASN A 621 -3.00 -23.00 -13.13
C ASN A 621 -1.65 -23.71 -12.85
N PHE A 622 -0.79 -23.18 -11.96
CA PHE A 622 0.51 -23.77 -11.63
C PHE A 622 0.47 -25.30 -11.40
N LYS A 623 -0.27 -25.77 -10.37
CA LYS A 623 -0.34 -27.19 -9.97
C LYS A 623 -0.72 -28.09 -11.15
N ARG A 624 -1.81 -27.76 -11.86
CA ARG A 624 -2.30 -28.53 -13.01
C ARG A 624 -1.32 -28.55 -14.18
N ARG A 625 -0.63 -27.43 -14.45
CA ARG A 625 0.37 -27.35 -15.53
C ARG A 625 1.61 -28.19 -15.21
N LEU A 626 2.08 -28.14 -13.96
CA LEU A 626 3.23 -28.92 -13.52
C LEU A 626 2.91 -30.42 -13.55
N MET A 627 1.78 -30.84 -12.98
CA MET A 627 1.38 -32.26 -12.98
C MET A 627 1.27 -32.82 -14.40
N ARG A 628 0.62 -32.08 -15.31
CA ARG A 628 0.51 -32.49 -16.71
C ARG A 628 1.89 -32.61 -17.39
N LEU A 629 2.79 -31.65 -17.13
CA LEU A 629 4.15 -31.71 -17.67
C LEU A 629 4.90 -32.95 -17.16
N MET A 630 4.82 -33.24 -15.86
CA MET A 630 5.48 -34.40 -15.28
C MET A 630 4.91 -35.72 -15.82
N GLU A 631 3.60 -35.80 -16.07
CA GLU A 631 2.96 -36.94 -16.74
C GLU A 631 3.46 -37.10 -18.19
N GLU A 632 3.53 -36.02 -18.97
CA GLU A 632 4.06 -36.06 -20.34
C GLU A 632 5.53 -36.52 -20.37
N ILE A 633 6.36 -36.05 -19.43
CA ILE A 633 7.77 -36.46 -19.28
C ILE A 633 7.90 -37.95 -18.98
N GLU A 634 7.07 -38.47 -18.08
CA GLU A 634 7.06 -39.88 -17.71
C GLU A 634 6.61 -40.76 -18.89
N LEU A 635 5.60 -40.33 -19.65
CA LEU A 635 5.09 -41.06 -20.82
C LEU A 635 6.12 -41.19 -21.95
N VAL A 636 7.00 -40.21 -22.13
CA VAL A 636 8.05 -40.25 -23.16
C VAL A 636 9.38 -40.81 -22.64
N GLU A 637 9.44 -41.22 -21.36
CA GLU A 637 10.65 -41.71 -20.69
C GLU A 637 11.86 -40.77 -20.87
N LEU A 638 11.62 -39.45 -20.81
CA LEU A 638 12.68 -38.46 -20.97
C LEU A 638 13.66 -38.57 -19.79
N ASP A 639 14.95 -38.71 -20.08
CA ASP A 639 16.01 -38.60 -19.07
C ASP A 639 16.17 -37.12 -18.67
N TRP A 640 16.16 -36.83 -17.37
CA TRP A 640 16.32 -35.48 -16.85
C TRP A 640 16.92 -35.49 -15.44
N ASP A 641 17.74 -34.49 -15.15
CA ASP A 641 18.31 -34.29 -13.82
C ASP A 641 17.67 -33.11 -13.08
N LEU A 642 17.39 -32.02 -13.79
CA LEU A 642 16.81 -30.80 -13.22
C LEU A 642 15.89 -30.08 -14.21
N ILE A 643 14.75 -29.59 -13.74
CA ILE A 643 13.80 -28.80 -14.55
C ILE A 643 13.54 -27.47 -13.85
N TYR A 644 13.95 -26.36 -14.45
CA TYR A 644 13.62 -25.03 -13.94
C TYR A 644 12.14 -24.71 -14.14
N LEU A 645 11.47 -24.32 -13.05
CA LEU A 645 10.11 -23.76 -13.07
C LEU A 645 10.11 -22.23 -13.03
N GLY A 646 11.15 -21.65 -12.42
CA GLY A 646 11.38 -20.22 -12.35
C GLY A 646 12.88 -19.91 -12.38
N ARG A 647 13.28 -19.10 -13.37
CA ARG A 647 14.67 -18.65 -13.56
C ARG A 647 14.72 -17.35 -14.36
N LYS A 648 15.89 -16.73 -14.44
CA LYS A 648 16.19 -15.67 -15.40
C LYS A 648 16.93 -16.24 -16.60
N GLN A 649 16.25 -16.26 -17.74
CA GLN A 649 16.87 -16.56 -19.04
C GLN A 649 17.81 -15.41 -19.44
N VAL A 650 19.09 -15.72 -19.68
CA VAL A 650 20.05 -14.71 -20.15
C VAL A 650 19.95 -14.51 -21.67
N ASN A 651 19.77 -15.61 -22.41
CA ASN A 651 19.70 -15.61 -23.88
C ASN A 651 18.40 -16.30 -24.37
N PRO A 652 17.24 -15.64 -24.34
CA PRO A 652 15.95 -16.28 -24.62
C PRO A 652 15.79 -16.77 -26.07
N THR A 653 16.59 -16.27 -27.03
CA THR A 653 16.47 -16.62 -28.46
C THR A 653 17.23 -17.89 -28.86
N LYS A 654 17.78 -18.64 -27.90
CA LYS A 654 18.67 -19.79 -28.17
C LYS A 654 18.15 -21.14 -27.69
N GLU A 655 17.00 -21.17 -27.03
CA GLU A 655 16.51 -22.40 -26.39
C GLU A 655 15.72 -23.25 -27.37
N GLU A 656 16.03 -24.55 -27.38
CA GLU A 656 15.41 -25.53 -28.27
C GLU A 656 14.27 -26.23 -27.52
N GLU A 657 13.13 -26.39 -28.18
CA GLU A 657 11.99 -27.15 -27.65
C GLU A 657 12.32 -28.64 -27.58
N VAL A 658 11.83 -29.31 -26.54
CA VAL A 658 11.99 -30.75 -26.39
C VAL A 658 10.95 -31.47 -27.25
N GLU A 659 11.39 -32.37 -28.11
CA GLU A 659 10.49 -33.14 -28.96
C GLU A 659 9.51 -33.97 -28.11
N ASN A 660 8.25 -33.99 -28.52
CA ASN A 660 7.16 -34.77 -27.91
C ASN A 660 6.75 -34.36 -26.48
N VAL A 661 7.34 -33.31 -25.89
CA VAL A 661 6.91 -32.76 -24.59
C VAL A 661 6.53 -31.30 -24.76
N GLN A 662 5.28 -30.94 -24.49
CA GLN A 662 4.83 -29.56 -24.68
C GLN A 662 5.32 -28.66 -23.55
N ASN A 663 5.66 -27.41 -23.89
CA ASN A 663 6.06 -26.38 -22.93
C ASN A 663 7.35 -26.71 -22.16
N LEU A 664 8.25 -27.50 -22.75
CA LEU A 664 9.56 -27.83 -22.21
C LEU A 664 10.66 -27.47 -23.21
N VAL A 665 11.74 -26.86 -22.72
CA VAL A 665 12.91 -26.48 -23.53
C VAL A 665 14.19 -26.96 -22.86
N VAL A 666 15.23 -27.18 -23.65
CA VAL A 666 16.60 -27.41 -23.15
C VAL A 666 17.11 -26.09 -22.55
N ALA A 667 17.50 -26.11 -21.29
CA ALA A 667 17.92 -24.89 -20.60
C ALA A 667 19.28 -24.40 -21.13
N ASP A 668 19.36 -23.11 -21.48
CA ASP A 668 20.63 -22.44 -21.75
C ASP A 668 21.18 -21.76 -20.47
N TYR A 669 22.20 -20.92 -20.60
CA TYR A 669 22.77 -20.15 -19.50
C TYR A 669 21.70 -19.33 -18.76
N SER A 670 21.61 -19.57 -17.46
CA SER A 670 20.50 -19.16 -16.60
C SER A 670 21.02 -18.55 -15.31
N TYR A 671 20.28 -17.58 -14.77
CA TYR A 671 20.45 -17.07 -13.42
C TYR A 671 19.20 -17.37 -12.59
N TRP A 672 19.33 -17.23 -11.26
CA TRP A 672 18.28 -17.44 -10.26
C TRP A 672 17.78 -18.89 -10.14
N THR A 673 17.54 -19.29 -8.90
CA THR A 673 17.08 -20.64 -8.52
C THR A 673 15.69 -20.61 -7.87
N LEU A 674 14.84 -19.68 -8.32
CA LEU A 674 13.52 -19.40 -7.75
C LEU A 674 12.71 -20.68 -7.46
N SER A 675 12.65 -21.58 -8.45
CA SER A 675 12.08 -22.90 -8.28
C SER A 675 12.55 -23.88 -9.35
N TYR A 676 12.79 -25.12 -8.95
CA TYR A 676 13.14 -26.22 -9.85
C TYR A 676 12.70 -27.57 -9.29
N VAL A 677 12.51 -28.53 -10.19
CA VAL A 677 12.39 -29.96 -9.88
C VAL A 677 13.76 -30.61 -10.06
N ILE A 678 14.13 -31.56 -9.20
CA ILE A 678 15.39 -32.31 -9.26
C ILE A 678 15.15 -33.80 -9.04
N SER A 679 15.84 -34.65 -9.80
CA SER A 679 15.84 -36.10 -9.62
C SER A 679 16.94 -36.56 -8.66
N LEU A 680 16.82 -37.77 -8.12
CA LEU A 680 17.87 -38.42 -7.30
C LEU A 680 19.23 -38.38 -8.02
N GLN A 681 19.22 -38.71 -9.31
CA GLN A 681 20.43 -38.75 -10.12
C GLN A 681 21.03 -37.35 -10.34
N GLY A 682 20.19 -36.34 -10.52
CA GLY A 682 20.63 -34.94 -10.55
C GLY A 682 21.32 -34.52 -9.26
N ALA A 683 20.71 -34.83 -8.11
CA ALA A 683 21.30 -34.54 -6.80
C ALA A 683 22.65 -35.24 -6.59
N LEU A 684 22.75 -36.54 -6.96
CA LEU A 684 24.01 -37.30 -6.92
C LEU A 684 25.10 -36.66 -7.78
N LYS A 685 24.79 -36.26 -9.03
CA LYS A 685 25.74 -35.59 -9.93
C LYS A 685 26.26 -34.28 -9.33
N LEU A 686 25.38 -33.48 -8.74
CA LEU A 686 25.75 -32.20 -8.11
C LEU A 686 26.66 -32.40 -6.88
N LEU A 687 26.37 -33.38 -6.01
CA LEU A 687 27.19 -33.68 -4.84
C LEU A 687 28.54 -34.29 -5.19
N ASN A 688 28.58 -35.22 -6.15
CA ASN A 688 29.80 -35.86 -6.66
C ASN A 688 30.76 -34.86 -7.33
N ALA A 689 30.27 -33.68 -7.69
CA ALA A 689 31.11 -32.61 -8.19
C ALA A 689 32.01 -31.99 -7.09
N GLU A 690 31.81 -32.35 -5.82
CA GLU A 690 32.48 -31.79 -4.63
C GLU A 690 32.41 -30.25 -4.60
N PRO A 691 31.21 -29.66 -4.62
CA PRO A 691 31.07 -28.22 -4.83
C PRO A 691 31.59 -27.37 -3.65
N LEU A 692 31.68 -27.92 -2.43
CA LEU A 692 32.12 -27.16 -1.26
C LEU A 692 33.59 -26.74 -1.35
N THR A 693 34.46 -27.56 -1.94
CA THR A 693 35.91 -27.26 -2.06
C THR A 693 36.23 -26.29 -3.21
N LYS A 694 35.22 -25.90 -4.00
CA LYS A 694 35.34 -25.05 -5.18
C LYS A 694 34.04 -24.29 -5.45
N MET A 695 33.56 -23.60 -4.43
CA MET A 695 32.24 -23.00 -4.40
C MET A 695 32.12 -21.82 -5.38
N LEU A 696 30.98 -21.80 -6.06
CA LEU A 696 30.43 -20.71 -6.86
C LEU A 696 29.04 -20.37 -6.33
N PRO A 697 28.45 -19.21 -6.64
CA PRO A 697 27.01 -19.01 -6.41
C PRO A 697 26.21 -20.13 -7.09
N VAL A 698 25.08 -20.54 -6.50
CA VAL A 698 24.31 -21.70 -6.97
C VAL A 698 23.83 -21.52 -8.41
N ASP A 699 23.50 -20.29 -8.80
CA ASP A 699 23.05 -19.92 -10.12
C ASP A 699 24.19 -19.81 -11.16
N GLU A 700 25.46 -19.82 -10.74
CA GLU A 700 26.61 -20.01 -11.64
C GLU A 700 27.07 -21.48 -11.67
N PHE A 701 26.95 -22.18 -10.53
CA PHE A 701 27.30 -23.59 -10.41
C PHE A 701 26.41 -24.49 -11.25
N LEU A 702 25.07 -24.31 -11.20
CA LEU A 702 24.16 -25.15 -11.98
C LEU A 702 24.44 -25.06 -13.50
N PRO A 703 24.50 -23.87 -14.14
CA PRO A 703 24.88 -23.75 -15.56
C PRO A 703 26.25 -24.32 -15.91
N LEU A 704 27.18 -24.31 -14.97
CA LEU A 704 28.47 -24.94 -15.16
C LEU A 704 28.30 -26.47 -15.26
N MET A 705 27.49 -27.08 -14.40
CA MET A 705 27.31 -28.54 -14.37
C MET A 705 26.56 -29.12 -15.58
N TYR A 706 25.83 -28.31 -16.35
CA TYR A 706 25.26 -28.70 -17.65
C TYR A 706 25.96 -28.05 -18.86
N ASP A 707 27.21 -27.61 -18.66
CA ASP A 707 28.16 -27.11 -19.68
C ASP A 707 27.73 -25.86 -20.47
N LYS A 708 26.75 -25.09 -19.96
CA LYS A 708 26.27 -23.84 -20.60
C LYS A 708 26.87 -22.56 -20.00
N HIS A 709 27.72 -22.67 -18.99
CA HIS A 709 28.42 -21.52 -18.42
C HIS A 709 29.35 -20.83 -19.45
N PRO A 710 29.42 -19.49 -19.53
CA PRO A 710 30.22 -18.80 -20.56
C PRO A 710 31.73 -18.77 -20.28
N ASN A 711 32.15 -18.93 -19.03
CA ASN A 711 33.56 -18.91 -18.64
C ASN A 711 34.20 -20.31 -18.74
N GLU A 712 35.04 -20.50 -19.76
CA GLU A 712 35.78 -21.75 -19.99
C GLU A 712 36.82 -22.07 -18.90
N GLN A 713 37.39 -21.07 -18.22
CA GLN A 713 38.35 -21.33 -17.14
C GLN A 713 37.67 -22.01 -15.96
N TYR A 714 36.46 -21.57 -15.59
CA TYR A 714 35.73 -22.16 -14.47
C TYR A 714 35.35 -23.62 -14.76
N LYS A 715 34.98 -23.93 -16.02
CA LYS A 715 34.67 -25.30 -16.46
C LYS A 715 35.82 -26.28 -16.23
N THR A 716 37.08 -25.84 -16.35
CA THR A 716 38.24 -26.73 -16.18
C THR A 716 38.33 -27.36 -14.79
N HIS A 717 37.73 -26.75 -13.77
CA HIS A 717 37.70 -27.26 -12.40
C HIS A 717 36.64 -28.35 -12.16
N PHE A 718 35.74 -28.57 -13.12
CA PHE A 718 34.68 -29.58 -13.03
C PHE A 718 34.73 -30.43 -14.30
N LEU A 719 35.36 -31.59 -14.23
CA LEU A 719 35.54 -32.45 -15.41
C LEU A 719 34.24 -33.12 -15.87
N ASN A 720 33.39 -33.51 -14.92
CA ASN A 720 32.12 -34.16 -15.22
C ASN A 720 30.97 -33.14 -15.16
N ARG A 721 30.56 -32.63 -16.33
CA ARG A 721 29.49 -31.61 -16.50
C ARG A 721 28.36 -32.18 -17.36
N ASN A 722 27.82 -33.32 -16.92
CA ASN A 722 26.83 -34.11 -17.65
C ASN A 722 25.40 -33.99 -17.08
N LEU A 723 25.12 -32.90 -16.36
CA LEU A 723 23.78 -32.64 -15.82
C LEU A 723 22.82 -32.33 -16.97
N GLN A 724 21.70 -33.02 -17.06
CA GLN A 724 20.66 -32.84 -18.07
C GLN A 724 19.60 -31.89 -17.54
N VAL A 725 19.55 -30.68 -18.08
CA VAL A 725 18.73 -29.60 -17.53
C VAL A 725 17.76 -29.04 -18.55
N TYR A 726 16.49 -28.97 -18.14
CA TYR A 726 15.39 -28.43 -18.90
C TYR A 726 14.75 -27.25 -18.17
N SER A 727 13.81 -26.59 -18.82
CA SER A 727 13.04 -25.50 -18.25
C SER A 727 11.64 -25.49 -18.83
N THR A 728 10.65 -25.09 -18.03
CA THR A 728 9.30 -24.86 -18.56
C THR A 728 9.29 -23.61 -19.45
N HIS A 729 8.50 -23.65 -20.53
CA HIS A 729 8.26 -22.52 -21.42
C HIS A 729 6.76 -22.42 -21.77
N PRO A 730 6.03 -21.42 -21.25
CA PRO A 730 6.48 -20.34 -20.39
C PRO A 730 6.88 -20.82 -18.97
N LEU A 731 7.60 -19.96 -18.24
CA LEU A 731 7.92 -20.19 -16.83
C LEU A 731 6.64 -20.26 -16.00
N LEU A 732 6.61 -21.18 -15.03
CA LEU A 732 5.49 -21.37 -14.12
C LEU A 732 5.64 -20.56 -12.83
N VAL A 733 6.87 -20.15 -12.50
CA VAL A 733 7.23 -19.41 -11.30
C VAL A 733 8.05 -18.18 -11.66
N PHE A 734 7.75 -17.04 -11.03
CA PHE A 734 8.39 -15.75 -11.28
C PHE A 734 8.82 -15.11 -9.95
N PRO A 735 9.74 -14.13 -9.93
CA PRO A 735 10.04 -13.40 -8.70
C PRO A 735 8.89 -12.45 -8.34
N CYS A 736 8.67 -12.20 -7.06
CA CYS A 736 7.66 -11.22 -6.61
C CYS A 736 8.02 -9.78 -7.02
N HIS A 737 9.30 -9.43 -6.90
CA HIS A 737 9.82 -8.11 -7.25
C HIS A 737 11.03 -8.25 -8.18
N TYR A 738 11.18 -7.31 -9.11
CA TYR A 738 12.36 -7.24 -9.97
C TYR A 738 13.42 -6.30 -9.37
N ALA A 739 14.69 -6.58 -9.64
CA ALA A 739 15.80 -5.76 -9.17
C ALA A 739 15.67 -4.27 -9.62
N GLY A 740 15.66 -3.34 -8.67
CA GLY A 740 15.53 -1.90 -8.91
C GLY A 740 14.27 -1.24 -8.32
N ASP A 741 13.42 -2.00 -7.65
CA ASP A 741 12.26 -1.50 -6.90
C ASP A 741 12.70 -0.70 -5.64
N PRO A 742 12.22 0.55 -5.42
CA PRO A 742 12.62 1.39 -4.27
C PRO A 742 12.36 0.78 -2.90
N GLU A 743 11.38 -0.13 -2.77
CA GLU A 743 11.02 -0.79 -1.52
C GLU A 743 11.76 -2.12 -1.30
N TRP A 744 12.57 -2.55 -2.27
CA TRP A 744 13.20 -3.86 -2.26
C TRP A 744 14.53 -3.88 -1.46
N LYS A 745 14.54 -4.70 -0.40
CA LYS A 745 15.74 -5.20 0.28
C LYS A 745 15.69 -6.72 0.25
N SER A 746 16.52 -7.37 -0.57
CA SER A 746 16.65 -8.83 -0.52
C SER A 746 17.37 -9.29 0.74
N SER A 747 16.94 -10.43 1.28
CA SER A 747 17.61 -11.10 2.40
C SER A 747 18.68 -12.11 1.96
N SER A 748 18.67 -12.48 0.69
CA SER A 748 19.81 -12.95 -0.10
C SER A 748 20.42 -11.73 -0.78
N THR A 749 21.69 -11.37 -0.55
CA THR A 749 22.36 -10.33 -1.36
C THR A 749 22.54 -10.70 -2.84
N CYS A 750 21.77 -11.67 -3.36
CA CYS A 750 21.51 -11.78 -4.78
C CYS A 750 20.55 -10.67 -5.18
N LEU A 751 21.12 -9.58 -5.71
CA LEU A 751 20.65 -8.79 -6.85
C LEU A 751 21.22 -7.36 -6.74
N ARG A 752 21.91 -6.93 -7.79
CA ARG A 752 22.19 -5.52 -8.07
C ARG A 752 21.39 -5.06 -9.29
N PRO A 753 21.10 -3.75 -9.38
CA PRO A 753 20.29 -3.17 -10.45
C PRO A 753 21.10 -3.03 -11.74
N PHE A 754 20.53 -3.46 -12.86
CA PHE A 754 20.99 -3.08 -14.21
C PHE A 754 19.98 -2.13 -14.86
N PRO A 755 20.41 -1.00 -15.43
CA PRO A 755 19.52 -0.09 -16.14
C PRO A 755 19.32 -0.60 -17.57
N TYR A 756 18.31 -1.45 -17.75
CA TYR A 756 17.66 -1.60 -19.05
C TYR A 756 16.18 -1.38 -18.87
N VAL A 757 15.70 -0.29 -19.49
CA VAL A 757 14.28 -0.03 -19.71
C VAL A 757 13.72 -1.21 -20.48
N CYS A 758 13.14 -2.17 -19.76
CA CYS A 758 12.43 -3.27 -20.38
C CYS A 758 11.08 -2.72 -20.84
N LYS A 759 11.00 -2.35 -22.12
CA LYS A 759 9.73 -2.25 -22.85
C LYS A 759 9.14 -3.65 -22.96
N VAL A 760 8.52 -4.14 -21.89
CA VAL A 760 7.50 -5.19 -21.99
C VAL A 760 6.20 -4.50 -22.36
N VAL A 761 6.12 -4.07 -23.63
CA VAL A 761 4.82 -3.85 -24.26
C VAL A 761 4.36 -5.22 -24.72
N GLY A 762 3.39 -5.78 -24.01
CA GLY A 762 2.72 -7.00 -24.44
C GLY A 762 2.06 -6.79 -25.80
N CYS A 763 2.72 -7.29 -26.84
CA CYS A 763 2.07 -7.69 -28.08
C CYS A 763 2.11 -9.22 -28.11
N GLN A 764 1.10 -9.86 -27.52
CA GLN A 764 0.77 -11.23 -27.87
C GLN A 764 -0.34 -11.19 -28.93
N ASN A 765 0.02 -11.66 -30.12
CA ASN A 765 -0.80 -12.28 -31.16
C ASN A 765 -2.27 -11.83 -31.27
N GLN A 766 -2.51 -10.79 -32.08
CA GLN A 766 -3.71 -10.73 -32.89
C GLN A 766 -3.40 -11.31 -34.27
N THR A 767 -3.93 -12.49 -34.55
CA THR A 767 -4.13 -12.97 -35.92
C THR A 767 -5.06 -12.00 -36.63
N GLN A 768 -4.51 -11.09 -37.44
CA GLN A 768 -5.28 -10.32 -38.41
C GLN A 768 -5.30 -11.07 -39.73
N THR A 769 -6.50 -11.52 -40.08
CA THR A 769 -6.90 -11.85 -41.44
C THR A 769 -6.68 -10.64 -42.34
N SER A 770 -6.21 -10.94 -43.55
CA SER A 770 -6.02 -10.02 -44.67
C SER A 770 -7.23 -9.14 -44.94
N ASN A 771 -7.05 -7.82 -44.99
CA ASN A 771 -7.48 -6.97 -46.12
C ASN A 771 -6.97 -5.53 -45.97
N GLY A 772 -6.45 -4.99 -47.08
CA GLY A 772 -5.55 -3.85 -47.09
C GLY A 772 -6.18 -2.48 -46.80
N CYS A 773 -5.34 -1.60 -46.27
CA CYS A 773 -5.50 -0.17 -46.46
C CYS A 773 -4.11 0.48 -46.58
N LYS A 774 -3.79 0.98 -47.79
CA LYS A 774 -2.60 1.77 -48.09
C LYS A 774 -2.77 3.17 -47.50
N VAL A 775 -1.86 3.62 -46.64
CA VAL A 775 -1.68 5.06 -46.36
C VAL A 775 -0.19 5.40 -46.43
N ARG A 776 0.14 6.35 -47.31
CA ARG A 776 1.47 6.89 -47.61
C ARG A 776 2.03 7.70 -46.43
N LEU A 777 3.29 7.47 -46.07
CA LEU A 777 4.12 8.37 -45.27
C LEU A 777 4.92 9.33 -46.17
N PRO A 778 5.00 10.65 -45.88
CA PRO A 778 5.94 11.54 -46.56
C PRO A 778 7.34 11.43 -45.93
N LYS A 779 8.35 11.18 -46.78
CA LYS A 779 9.78 11.33 -46.48
C LYS A 779 10.21 12.80 -46.56
N LYS A 780 10.98 13.28 -45.58
CA LYS A 780 12.02 14.36 -45.60
C LYS A 780 12.27 14.76 -44.12
N ILE A 781 13.46 14.82 -43.51
CA ILE A 781 14.85 14.96 -43.95
C ILE A 781 15.76 14.32 -42.87
N LEU A 782 16.79 13.60 -43.32
CA LEU A 782 17.95 13.14 -42.56
C LEU A 782 19.16 13.88 -43.14
N LYS A 783 20.06 14.35 -42.26
CA LYS A 783 21.46 14.85 -42.45
C LYS A 783 21.66 16.02 -41.46
N ASN A 784 22.65 16.14 -40.59
CA ASN A 784 23.94 15.49 -40.41
C ASN A 784 24.40 15.72 -38.95
N PHE A 785 25.10 14.75 -38.34
CA PHE A 785 26.51 14.85 -37.91
C PHE A 785 26.83 13.88 -36.76
N ASN A 786 27.87 13.09 -37.00
CA ASN A 786 28.49 12.12 -36.12
C ASN A 786 29.56 12.79 -35.23
N ARG A 787 29.53 12.47 -33.93
CA ARG A 787 30.67 12.09 -33.04
C ARG A 787 31.73 13.13 -32.59
N PRO A 788 32.51 12.82 -31.51
CA PRO A 788 32.66 13.64 -30.30
C PRO A 788 34.07 14.20 -30.08
N GLN A 789 34.25 15.14 -29.14
CA GLN A 789 35.55 15.39 -28.50
C GLN A 789 35.42 15.74 -27.01
N LEU A 790 36.14 14.95 -26.20
CA LEU A 790 36.56 15.27 -24.83
C LEU A 790 37.42 16.54 -24.83
N ARG A 791 37.25 17.39 -23.81
CA ARG A 791 38.35 18.22 -23.29
C ARG A 791 38.44 18.11 -21.78
N VAL A 792 39.60 17.60 -21.39
CA VAL A 792 40.24 17.64 -20.08
C VAL A 792 40.43 19.10 -19.63
N LEU A 793 40.15 19.38 -18.36
CA LEU A 793 40.72 20.53 -17.68
C LEU A 793 41.31 20.07 -16.35
N GLU A 794 42.63 20.21 -16.28
CA GLU A 794 43.50 19.88 -15.16
C GLU A 794 43.35 20.85 -13.98
N ARG A 795 43.73 20.35 -12.81
CA ARG A 795 43.95 21.07 -11.56
C ARG A 795 45.08 22.10 -11.69
N PRO A 796 45.19 22.99 -10.68
CA PRO A 796 46.49 23.21 -10.05
C PRO A 796 46.49 22.92 -8.54
N LYS A 797 47.66 22.49 -8.06
CA LYS A 797 48.02 22.15 -6.67
C LYS A 797 48.75 23.32 -5.97
N SER A 798 48.68 23.26 -4.64
CA SER A 798 49.71 23.54 -3.60
C SER A 798 50.08 24.97 -3.17
N SER A 799 49.93 25.23 -1.86
CA SER A 799 51.01 25.36 -0.84
C SER A 799 50.34 25.81 0.48
N ALA A 800 50.40 25.13 1.64
CA ALA A 800 51.49 24.70 2.53
C ALA A 800 51.80 25.68 3.70
N SER A 801 51.66 25.13 4.92
CA SER A 801 52.38 25.41 6.18
C SER A 801 51.92 26.54 7.14
N ASN A 802 51.48 26.16 8.35
CA ASN A 802 52.23 26.21 9.63
C ASN A 802 51.30 25.86 10.81
N ARG A 803 51.47 24.72 11.52
CA ARG A 803 52.33 24.48 12.73
C ARG A 803 51.94 25.28 13.99
N LYS A 804 51.31 24.60 14.96
CA LYS A 804 51.79 24.23 16.33
C LYS A 804 50.59 24.04 17.29
N ARG A 805 50.39 22.86 17.90
CA ARG A 805 50.98 22.35 19.19
C ARG A 805 50.36 23.11 20.39
N VAL A 806 49.65 22.50 21.35
CA VAL A 806 50.18 21.69 22.46
C VAL A 806 49.02 21.28 23.41
N ARG A 807 49.06 20.00 23.83
CA ARG A 807 48.70 19.33 25.13
C ARG A 807 47.38 19.64 25.88
N GLY A 808 46.85 18.55 26.45
CA GLY A 808 46.13 18.57 27.72
C GLY A 808 45.38 17.26 28.01
N HIS A 809 46.11 16.19 28.34
CA HIS A 809 45.58 15.00 29.04
C HIS A 809 45.17 15.37 30.47
N THR A 810 44.09 14.75 30.97
CA THR A 810 43.97 14.03 32.27
C THR A 810 42.53 13.50 32.33
N GLU A 811 42.30 12.20 32.22
CA GLU A 811 42.38 11.18 33.29
C GLU A 811 41.12 11.17 34.17
N LEU A 812 40.37 10.06 34.10
CA LEU A 812 40.20 9.06 35.18
C LEU A 812 39.06 9.48 36.12
N ALA A 813 38.19 8.62 36.62
CA ALA A 813 38.17 7.17 36.70
C ALA A 813 36.77 6.76 37.20
N GLU A 814 36.42 5.50 36.91
CA GLU A 814 35.78 4.56 37.86
C GLU A 814 34.42 4.92 38.49
N SER A 815 33.52 3.99 38.82
CA SER A 815 33.37 2.55 38.63
C SER A 815 32.06 2.19 39.36
N GLY A 816 31.56 0.98 39.11
CA GLY A 816 30.61 0.27 40.00
C GLY A 816 29.16 0.38 39.54
N ARG A 817 28.55 -0.69 39.03
CA ARG A 817 27.99 -1.87 39.76
C ARG A 817 26.96 -1.39 40.80
N THR A 818 25.69 -1.81 40.80
CA THR A 818 25.19 -3.19 41.02
C THR A 818 23.66 -3.14 40.77
N VAL A 819 23.11 -3.91 39.82
CA VAL A 819 22.23 -5.10 39.97
C VAL A 819 21.29 -5.10 41.20
N LEU A 820 19.97 -5.22 40.94
CA LEU A 820 18.92 -6.06 41.58
C LEU A 820 17.54 -5.45 41.25
N GLU A 821 16.78 -6.05 40.34
CA GLU A 821 15.68 -7.02 40.57
C GLU A 821 14.37 -6.41 41.09
N TRP A 822 13.32 -6.60 40.26
CA TRP A 822 11.88 -6.80 40.53
C TRP A 822 11.12 -5.89 41.50
N ASP A 823 10.09 -5.24 40.96
CA ASP A 823 8.67 -5.59 41.21
C ASP A 823 7.82 -5.34 39.96
#